data_AF-A0A517VW67-F1
#
_entry.id   AF-A0A517VW67-F1
#
_cell.length_a   1.000
_cell.length_b   1.000
_cell.length_c   1.000
_cell.angle_alpha   90.00
_cell.angle_beta   90.00
_cell.angle_gamma   90.00
#
_symmetry.space_group_name_H-M   'P 1'
#
loop_
_entity.id
_entity.type
_entity.pdbx_description
1 polymer ?
#
loop_
_entity_poly.entity_id
_entity_poly.type
_entity_poly.pdbx_seq_one_letter_code
_entity_poly.pdbx_strand_id
1 'polypeptide(L)'
;MTEQDLSTIDWRLRRFLLLVMTVSFVLTPLSAPEIWWQLSRGRVVISDLSPPGPILTAGNNPAEADWLGGLPFYLAYQVAGFSGLMILKIAAVGLLLYSLLNRYETQLNWRAFFVVTLTLMAANPAWQPTPRLLDCWFLFLTWIMTERWCQEPHWKKKLPVLVLLILWANISPLSLLGIPVVLFVPWLKGVRTESTSIRKQTCLMLLATCLALMVTPRGWFTPFDSFVQLFPGLFYDRVLLSLTIWQPTFQQGATIEVLAFGILTAWMALLLILHSANWLDTVAFLAFAIPGWTNYDCLPPCVIGVSLLVCQCMLTHDVPVQVQKWKLLISPAMGRLLLIIGVFLISWKSASGTLSGHPQRLGWGIDPELDITLLNQTIGPIDYRGTGHCMGIASTGMLCWIKSDRKIQPVRTLRQALLQGLLFEEISLNQELSNGWVFQHPRSDNSWGGWWVRLKKRNCQLLLVPNGDAKTIRALIDSRWQPMSVDASVIPFGWSGELLSSPKIVALLPAKEFLNRQAWTYSLPEASGTPDCFDLWGAFTGLPNPRPSLLQAKTFRAMKLYTAALRVLHPLLQHYHTPAVIQEFHLCQKELGYQEKLETGSASHLRSLAYHTSKSVCVRPLDFSGLVIKEPVEPRKVPDTFQNAIQDYARGDWEAAIKKLSTDDSETLYAKAQILLESGDPQSAALLLQKLIQQHPDNRLAVPSQIMLKSIQ
;
A
#
# COMPACT_ATOMS: atom_id res chain seq x y z
N MET A 1 -48.07 -12.28 -6.64
CA MET A 1 -47.21 -11.64 -5.63
C MET A 1 -47.82 -10.30 -5.29
N THR A 2 -48.14 -10.07 -4.03
CA THR A 2 -48.68 -8.79 -3.55
C THR A 2 -47.53 -7.76 -3.42
N GLU A 3 -47.81 -6.45 -3.47
CA GLU A 3 -46.77 -5.41 -3.35
C GLU A 3 -45.95 -5.52 -2.05
N GLN A 4 -46.55 -6.06 -0.97
CA GLN A 4 -45.85 -6.35 0.28
C GLN A 4 -44.77 -7.43 0.12
N ASP A 5 -45.02 -8.49 -0.68
CA ASP A 5 -44.06 -9.56 -0.93
C ASP A 5 -42.80 -9.03 -1.65
N LEU A 6 -42.98 -8.14 -2.62
CA LEU A 6 -41.89 -7.53 -3.37
C LEU A 6 -41.01 -6.63 -2.50
N SER A 7 -41.61 -5.90 -1.55
CA SER A 7 -40.88 -5.00 -0.65
C SER A 7 -39.95 -5.74 0.33
N THR A 8 -40.39 -6.91 0.81
CA THR A 8 -39.61 -7.74 1.75
C THR A 8 -38.47 -8.47 1.06
N ILE A 9 -38.69 -8.96 -0.17
CA ILE A 9 -37.65 -9.59 -1.00
C ILE A 9 -36.56 -8.57 -1.35
N ASP A 10 -36.94 -7.36 -1.77
CA ASP A 10 -36.02 -6.28 -2.10
C ASP A 10 -35.14 -5.89 -0.90
N TRP A 11 -35.70 -5.89 0.31
CA TRP A 11 -34.96 -5.62 1.55
C TRP A 11 -33.95 -6.73 1.88
N ARG A 12 -34.34 -8.00 1.78
CA ARG A 12 -33.41 -9.13 1.97
C ARG A 12 -32.29 -9.11 0.94
N LEU A 13 -32.62 -8.80 -0.31
CA LEU A 13 -31.65 -8.73 -1.41
C LEU A 13 -30.59 -7.66 -1.17
N ARG A 14 -30.96 -6.43 -0.78
CA ARG A 14 -29.99 -5.36 -0.48
C ARG A 14 -29.03 -5.74 0.64
N ARG A 15 -29.53 -6.39 1.71
CA ARG A 15 -28.70 -6.85 2.83
C ARG A 15 -27.75 -7.97 2.42
N PHE A 16 -28.23 -8.91 1.60
CA PHE A 16 -27.39 -9.96 1.03
C PHE A 16 -26.29 -9.39 0.13
N LEU A 17 -26.63 -8.45 -0.76
CA LEU A 17 -25.64 -7.79 -1.62
C LEU A 17 -24.63 -6.98 -0.81
N LEU A 18 -25.06 -6.32 0.28
CA LEU A 18 -24.16 -5.62 1.19
C LEU A 18 -23.18 -6.60 1.85
N LEU A 19 -23.65 -7.77 2.28
CA LEU A 19 -22.80 -8.81 2.84
C LEU A 19 -21.77 -9.31 1.82
N VAL A 20 -22.20 -9.63 0.59
CA VAL A 20 -21.30 -10.06 -0.50
C VAL A 20 -20.22 -9.01 -0.77
N MET A 21 -20.62 -7.74 -0.89
CA MET A 21 -19.69 -6.63 -1.09
C MET A 21 -18.71 -6.47 0.09
N THR A 22 -19.22 -6.52 1.33
CA THR A 22 -18.40 -6.39 2.54
C THR A 22 -17.39 -7.52 2.61
N VAL A 23 -17.80 -8.77 2.40
CA VAL A 23 -16.90 -9.91 2.35
C VAL A 23 -15.85 -9.72 1.25
N SER A 24 -16.25 -9.32 0.04
CA SER A 24 -15.32 -9.19 -1.10
C SER A 24 -14.27 -8.08 -0.95
N PHE A 25 -14.56 -7.02 -0.19
CA PHE A 25 -13.64 -5.89 0.05
C PHE A 25 -12.87 -6.01 1.36
N VAL A 26 -13.46 -6.64 2.38
CA VAL A 26 -12.95 -6.59 3.77
C VAL A 26 -12.35 -7.93 4.19
N LEU A 27 -12.79 -9.05 3.62
CA LEU A 27 -12.16 -10.36 3.86
C LEU A 27 -10.89 -10.50 3.03
N THR A 28 -9.93 -9.62 3.31
CA THR A 28 -8.58 -9.62 2.74
C THR A 28 -7.54 -9.66 3.85
N PRO A 29 -6.35 -10.22 3.58
CA PRO A 29 -5.25 -10.20 4.56
C PRO A 29 -4.94 -8.80 5.06
N LEU A 30 -4.47 -8.72 6.30
CA LEU A 30 -4.07 -7.48 6.97
C LEU A 30 -2.85 -6.89 6.26
N SER A 31 -3.05 -5.76 5.60
CA SER A 31 -2.03 -5.14 4.74
C SER A 31 -1.66 -3.72 5.16
N ALA A 32 -2.23 -3.22 6.26
CA ALA A 32 -1.96 -1.85 6.68
C ALA A 32 -0.47 -1.72 7.04
N PRO A 33 0.29 -0.84 6.37
CA PRO A 33 1.72 -0.72 6.64
C PRO A 33 1.99 -0.25 8.07
N GLU A 34 1.04 0.43 8.72
CA GLU A 34 1.18 0.88 10.10
C GLU A 34 0.78 -0.16 11.15
N ILE A 35 0.36 -1.38 10.78
CA ILE A 35 -0.20 -2.34 11.76
C ILE A 35 0.77 -2.64 12.90
N TRP A 36 2.04 -2.91 12.59
CA TRP A 36 3.07 -3.17 13.59
C TRP A 36 3.40 -1.94 14.44
N TRP A 37 3.28 -0.74 13.85
CA TRP A 37 3.43 0.52 14.60
C TRP A 37 2.31 0.67 15.61
N GLN A 38 1.05 0.47 15.20
CA GLN A 38 -0.11 0.56 16.10
C GLN A 38 -0.07 -0.52 17.20
N LEU A 39 0.31 -1.75 16.87
CA LEU A 39 0.48 -2.81 17.87
C LEU A 39 1.60 -2.47 18.88
N SER A 40 2.71 -1.89 18.42
CA SER A 40 3.81 -1.44 19.30
C SER A 40 3.37 -0.28 20.20
N ARG A 41 2.58 0.67 19.69
CA ARG A 41 1.98 1.75 20.49
C ARG A 41 1.07 1.20 21.58
N GLY A 42 0.17 0.27 21.23
CA GLY A 42 -0.74 -0.36 22.19
C GLY A 42 0.02 -1.14 23.27
N ARG A 43 1.09 -1.85 22.92
CA ARG A 43 1.97 -2.53 23.89
C ARG A 43 2.55 -1.56 24.91
N VAL A 44 3.10 -0.42 24.46
CA VAL A 44 3.69 0.61 25.33
C VAL A 44 2.65 1.27 26.22
N VAL A 45 1.47 1.58 25.68
CA VAL A 45 0.37 2.16 26.47
C VAL A 45 -0.01 1.25 27.63
N ILE A 46 -0.08 -0.07 27.41
CA ILE A 46 -0.39 -1.03 28.47
C ILE A 46 0.76 -1.23 29.44
N SER A 47 2.00 -1.31 28.97
CA SER A 47 3.16 -1.59 29.83
C SER A 47 3.58 -0.39 30.68
N ASP A 48 3.52 0.81 30.11
CA ASP A 48 4.14 2.01 30.70
C ASP A 48 3.13 3.09 31.09
N LEU A 49 1.85 2.94 30.69
CA LEU A 49 0.77 3.90 30.93
C LEU A 49 1.10 5.34 30.48
N SER A 50 1.90 5.45 29.41
CA SER A 50 2.45 6.71 28.93
C SER A 50 2.31 6.87 27.41
N PRO A 51 2.37 8.12 26.88
CA PRO A 51 2.38 8.35 25.43
C PRO A 51 3.52 7.60 24.73
N PRO A 52 3.24 6.80 23.68
CA PRO A 52 4.21 5.87 23.13
C PRO A 52 5.30 6.52 22.27
N GLY A 53 5.05 7.70 21.67
CA GLY A 53 5.98 8.35 20.74
C GLY A 53 7.40 8.54 21.30
N PRO A 54 7.57 9.24 22.45
CA PRO A 54 8.88 9.44 23.08
C PRO A 54 9.60 8.16 23.52
N ILE A 55 8.88 7.05 23.64
CA ILE A 55 9.43 5.77 24.11
C ILE A 55 9.85 4.89 22.94
N LEU A 56 9.07 4.91 21.85
CA LEU A 56 9.31 4.10 20.66
C LEU A 56 10.30 4.75 19.70
N THR A 57 10.51 6.07 19.78
CA THR A 57 11.37 6.80 18.85
C THR A 57 12.42 7.62 19.57
N ALA A 58 13.62 7.68 18.99
CA ALA A 58 14.74 8.47 19.51
C ALA A 58 14.56 9.98 19.30
N GLY A 59 13.57 10.40 18.50
CA GLY A 59 13.20 11.79 18.30
C GLY A 59 12.47 12.35 19.53
N ASN A 60 13.21 13.03 20.41
CA ASN A 60 12.82 13.48 21.75
C ASN A 60 11.53 14.31 21.92
N ASN A 61 10.79 14.66 20.86
CA ASN A 61 9.56 15.45 21.01
C ASN A 61 8.32 14.56 20.95
N PRO A 62 7.39 14.66 21.92
CA PRO A 62 6.09 14.03 21.78
C PRO A 62 5.46 14.60 20.51
N ALA A 63 5.31 13.76 19.49
CA ALA A 63 4.54 13.98 18.27
C ALA A 63 3.42 12.92 18.21
N GLU A 64 2.24 13.29 17.68
CA GLU A 64 0.95 12.55 17.69
C GLU A 64 0.08 12.72 18.96
N ALA A 65 -1.14 13.26 18.83
CA ALA A 65 -2.09 13.43 19.93
C ALA A 65 -2.93 12.19 20.26
N ASP A 66 -3.09 11.28 19.30
CA ASP A 66 -3.85 10.02 19.38
C ASP A 66 -3.07 8.92 20.12
N TRP A 67 -2.60 9.20 21.33
CA TRP A 67 -1.71 8.32 22.08
C TRP A 67 -2.31 6.94 22.40
N LEU A 68 -3.64 6.81 22.48
CA LEU A 68 -4.36 5.54 22.67
C LEU A 68 -4.68 4.81 21.36
N GLY A 69 -4.33 5.34 20.19
CA GLY A 69 -4.82 4.81 18.91
C GLY A 69 -4.40 3.37 18.60
N GLY A 70 -3.28 2.91 19.16
CA GLY A 70 -2.84 1.52 19.03
C GLY A 70 -3.52 0.54 20.00
N LEU A 71 -4.14 1.03 21.07
CA LEU A 71 -4.64 0.21 22.17
C LEU A 71 -5.77 -0.75 21.75
N PRO A 72 -6.83 -0.33 21.03
CA PRO A 72 -7.91 -1.23 20.64
C PRO A 72 -7.42 -2.41 19.80
N PHE A 73 -6.48 -2.15 18.89
CA PHE A 73 -5.92 -3.17 18.00
C PHE A 73 -4.98 -4.11 18.74
N TYR A 74 -4.14 -3.60 19.65
CA TYR A 74 -3.30 -4.43 20.48
C TYR A 74 -4.12 -5.37 21.38
N LEU A 75 -5.21 -4.89 21.97
CA LEU A 75 -6.12 -5.74 22.76
C LEU A 75 -6.76 -6.83 21.90
N ALA A 76 -7.24 -6.49 20.71
CA ALA A 76 -7.78 -7.49 19.79
C ALA A 76 -6.73 -8.55 19.38
N TYR A 77 -5.48 -8.11 19.17
CA TYR A 77 -4.37 -9.01 18.90
C TYR A 77 -4.02 -9.91 20.10
N GLN A 78 -4.09 -9.40 21.33
CA GLN A 78 -3.85 -10.21 22.53
C GLN A 78 -4.91 -11.30 22.75
N VAL A 79 -6.15 -11.05 22.35
CA VAL A 79 -7.25 -12.03 22.52
C VAL A 79 -7.15 -13.21 21.55
N ALA A 80 -6.85 -12.95 20.27
CA ALA A 80 -6.92 -13.99 19.22
C ALA A 80 -5.90 -13.82 18.09
N GLY A 81 -4.79 -13.11 18.31
CA GLY A 81 -3.77 -12.84 17.30
C GLY A 81 -4.31 -12.10 16.08
N PHE A 82 -3.83 -12.48 14.89
CA PHE A 82 -4.31 -11.90 13.63
C PHE A 82 -5.78 -12.20 13.35
N SER A 83 -6.31 -13.33 13.82
CA SER A 83 -7.73 -13.64 13.71
C SER A 83 -8.60 -12.64 14.48
N GLY A 84 -8.16 -12.19 15.67
CA GLY A 84 -8.85 -11.14 16.42
C GLY A 84 -8.93 -9.82 15.66
N LEU A 85 -7.83 -9.42 15.00
CA LEU A 85 -7.78 -8.23 14.16
C LEU A 85 -8.66 -8.34 12.90
N MET A 86 -8.70 -9.51 12.26
CA MET A 86 -9.56 -9.78 11.12
C MET A 86 -11.05 -9.73 11.49
N ILE A 87 -11.44 -10.33 12.61
CA ILE A 87 -12.80 -10.26 13.13
C ILE A 87 -13.19 -8.81 13.43
N LEU A 88 -12.31 -8.06 14.12
CA LEU A 88 -12.54 -6.65 14.41
C LEU A 88 -12.73 -5.84 13.12
N LYS A 89 -11.87 -6.04 12.12
CA LYS A 89 -11.96 -5.41 10.79
C LYS A 89 -13.31 -5.67 10.12
N ILE A 90 -13.71 -6.94 10.00
CA ILE A 90 -14.98 -7.33 9.33
C ILE A 90 -16.19 -6.80 10.11
N ALA A 91 -16.20 -6.99 11.43
CA ALA A 91 -17.30 -6.54 12.28
C ALA A 91 -17.44 -5.02 12.25
N ALA A 92 -16.34 -4.27 12.39
CA ALA A 92 -16.37 -2.81 12.40
C ALA A 92 -16.83 -2.24 11.05
N VAL A 93 -16.35 -2.74 9.91
CA VAL A 93 -16.79 -2.24 8.60
C VAL A 93 -18.23 -2.67 8.31
N GLY A 94 -18.56 -3.94 8.53
CA GLY A 94 -19.90 -4.49 8.30
C GLY A 94 -20.96 -3.79 9.14
N LEU A 95 -20.70 -3.57 10.44
CA LEU A 95 -21.63 -2.87 11.32
C LEU A 95 -21.77 -1.38 10.95
N LEU A 96 -20.71 -0.71 10.50
CA LEU A 96 -20.75 0.69 10.07
C LEU A 96 -21.67 0.83 8.85
N LEU A 97 -21.41 0.04 7.81
CA LEU A 97 -22.17 0.09 6.56
C LEU A 97 -23.61 -0.39 6.75
N TYR A 98 -23.82 -1.42 7.58
CA TYR A 98 -25.16 -1.86 7.96
C TYR A 98 -25.92 -0.76 8.72
N SER A 99 -25.27 -0.09 9.66
CA SER A 99 -25.88 1.03 10.41
C SER A 99 -26.21 2.21 9.51
N LEU A 100 -25.33 2.54 8.56
CA LEU A 100 -25.55 3.58 7.56
C LEU A 100 -26.73 3.20 6.65
N LEU A 101 -26.78 1.97 6.13
CA LEU A 101 -27.88 1.49 5.31
C LEU A 101 -29.20 1.52 6.10
N ASN A 102 -29.25 0.88 7.27
CA ASN A 102 -30.45 0.73 8.08
C ASN A 102 -31.07 2.08 8.49
N ARG A 103 -30.23 3.13 8.64
CA ARG A 103 -30.71 4.49 8.95
C ARG A 103 -31.54 5.10 7.83
N TYR A 104 -31.15 4.89 6.58
CA TYR A 104 -31.75 5.57 5.42
C TYR A 104 -32.58 4.65 4.52
N GLU A 105 -32.51 3.33 4.73
CA GLU A 105 -33.11 2.32 3.86
C GLU A 105 -34.63 2.47 3.74
N THR A 106 -35.34 2.77 4.83
CA THR A 106 -36.81 2.86 4.83
C THR A 106 -37.35 3.96 3.90
N GLN A 107 -36.59 5.05 3.72
CA GLN A 107 -37.01 6.20 2.93
C GLN A 107 -36.33 6.24 1.56
N LEU A 108 -35.06 5.83 1.45
CA LEU A 108 -34.27 5.92 0.21
C LEU A 108 -34.16 4.60 -0.56
N ASN A 109 -34.52 3.45 0.03
CA ASN A 109 -34.48 2.12 -0.59
C ASN A 109 -33.11 1.84 -1.29
N TRP A 110 -33.14 1.54 -2.60
CA TRP A 110 -31.95 1.26 -3.42
C TRP A 110 -30.97 2.43 -3.54
N ARG A 111 -31.42 3.67 -3.32
CA ARG A 111 -30.52 4.85 -3.35
C ARG A 111 -29.58 4.85 -2.14
N ALA A 112 -30.09 4.51 -0.94
CA ALA A 112 -29.24 4.34 0.24
C ALA A 112 -28.21 3.23 0.02
N PHE A 113 -28.64 2.10 -0.56
CA PHE A 113 -27.72 1.01 -0.90
C PHE A 113 -26.63 1.46 -1.88
N PHE A 114 -26.97 2.24 -2.91
CA PHE A 114 -25.98 2.77 -3.85
C PHE A 114 -24.99 3.72 -3.17
N VAL A 115 -25.46 4.62 -2.30
CA VAL A 115 -24.56 5.50 -1.51
C VAL A 115 -23.63 4.67 -0.63
N VAL A 116 -24.15 3.69 0.12
CA VAL A 116 -23.35 2.79 0.98
C VAL A 116 -22.31 2.01 0.17
N THR A 117 -22.66 1.60 -1.05
CA THR A 117 -21.75 0.91 -1.98
C THR A 117 -20.61 1.83 -2.41
N LEU A 118 -20.92 3.10 -2.77
CA LEU A 118 -19.89 4.10 -3.07
C LEU A 118 -19.04 4.42 -1.84
N THR A 119 -19.64 4.48 -0.64
CA THR A 119 -18.92 4.68 0.63
C THR A 119 -17.92 3.56 0.86
N LEU A 120 -18.33 2.29 0.72
CA LEU A 120 -17.44 1.12 0.86
C LEU A 120 -16.24 1.22 -0.09
N MET A 121 -16.49 1.59 -1.35
CA MET A 121 -15.45 1.72 -2.38
C MET A 121 -14.50 2.91 -2.12
N ALA A 122 -15.05 4.07 -1.76
CA ALA A 122 -14.28 5.29 -1.58
C ALA A 122 -13.46 5.31 -0.27
N ALA A 123 -13.96 4.68 0.80
CA ALA A 123 -13.28 4.58 2.09
C ALA A 123 -12.44 3.29 2.24
N ASN A 124 -12.16 2.58 1.13
CA ASN A 124 -11.34 1.35 1.08
C ASN A 124 -10.04 1.41 1.93
N PRO A 125 -9.25 2.51 1.94
CA PRO A 125 -8.02 2.57 2.72
C PRO A 125 -8.21 2.47 4.24
N ALA A 126 -9.40 2.80 4.76
CA ALA A 126 -9.69 2.74 6.19
C ALA A 126 -10.19 1.37 6.66
N TRP A 127 -10.40 0.39 5.77
CA TRP A 127 -10.94 -0.91 6.16
C TRP A 127 -9.91 -1.84 6.79
N GLN A 128 -8.75 -1.33 7.19
CA GLN A 128 -7.75 -2.07 7.95
C GLN A 128 -7.84 -1.70 9.44
N PRO A 129 -7.36 -2.54 10.37
CA PRO A 129 -7.41 -2.28 11.81
C PRO A 129 -6.37 -1.22 12.21
N THR A 130 -6.63 0.02 11.81
CA THR A 130 -5.83 1.20 12.14
C THR A 130 -6.73 2.34 12.58
N PRO A 131 -6.18 3.42 13.18
CA PRO A 131 -7.00 4.56 13.64
C PRO A 131 -7.93 5.14 12.57
N ARG A 132 -7.61 5.02 11.27
CA ARG A 132 -8.46 5.46 10.16
C ARG A 132 -9.85 4.82 10.16
N LEU A 133 -9.95 3.56 10.56
CA LEU A 133 -11.24 2.86 10.74
C LEU A 133 -12.07 3.52 11.84
N LEU A 134 -11.40 3.95 12.91
CA LEU A 134 -12.02 4.61 14.06
C LEU A 134 -12.40 6.05 13.73
N ASP A 135 -11.63 6.78 12.92
CA ASP A 135 -12.04 8.10 12.37
C ASP A 135 -13.41 7.99 11.67
N CYS A 136 -13.64 6.96 10.87
CA CYS A 136 -14.91 6.73 10.18
C CYS A 136 -16.07 6.50 11.16
N TRP A 137 -15.85 5.66 12.17
CA TRP A 137 -16.83 5.40 13.23
C TRP A 137 -17.12 6.63 14.08
N PHE A 138 -16.09 7.34 14.54
CA PHE A 138 -16.26 8.54 15.35
C PHE A 138 -16.98 9.63 14.58
N LEU A 139 -16.70 9.82 13.29
CA LEU A 139 -17.47 10.79 12.48
C LEU A 139 -18.94 10.39 12.39
N PHE A 140 -19.24 9.13 12.07
CA PHE A 140 -20.60 8.62 11.96
C PHE A 140 -21.38 8.73 13.28
N LEU A 141 -20.77 8.33 14.40
CA LEU A 141 -21.39 8.40 15.72
C LEU A 141 -21.57 9.85 16.19
N THR A 142 -20.58 10.71 15.96
CA THR A 142 -20.67 12.14 16.30
C THR A 142 -21.81 12.78 15.53
N TRP A 143 -21.99 12.44 14.25
CA TRP A 143 -23.11 12.91 13.44
C TRP A 143 -24.46 12.51 14.06
N ILE A 144 -24.64 11.22 14.33
CA ILE A 144 -25.89 10.69 14.88
C ILE A 144 -26.22 11.28 16.25
N MET A 145 -25.22 11.40 17.13
CA MET A 145 -25.45 11.95 18.47
C MET A 145 -25.72 13.44 18.42
N THR A 146 -25.08 14.18 17.50
CA THR A 146 -25.39 15.59 17.26
C THR A 146 -26.81 15.77 16.75
N GLU A 147 -27.25 14.94 15.79
CA GLU A 147 -28.62 14.97 15.27
C GLU A 147 -29.66 14.73 16.38
N ARG A 148 -29.43 13.71 17.23
CA ARG A 148 -30.29 13.42 18.40
C ARG A 148 -30.34 14.56 19.40
N TRP A 149 -29.22 15.23 19.64
CA TRP A 149 -29.17 16.42 20.49
C TRP A 149 -29.94 17.60 19.88
N CYS A 150 -29.93 17.74 18.55
CA CYS A 150 -30.68 18.80 17.88
C CYS A 150 -32.21 18.59 17.97
N GLN A 151 -32.65 17.34 17.94
CA GLN A 151 -34.07 16.99 18.13
C GLN A 151 -34.54 17.27 19.56
N GLU A 152 -33.71 16.90 20.55
CA GLU A 152 -33.99 17.07 21.98
C GLU A 152 -32.79 17.74 22.69
N PRO A 153 -32.75 19.08 22.76
CA PRO A 153 -31.63 19.84 23.31
C PRO A 153 -31.54 19.75 24.85
N HIS A 154 -31.12 18.58 25.34
CA HIS A 154 -30.89 18.29 26.76
C HIS A 154 -29.43 17.92 27.05
N TRP A 155 -28.96 18.22 28.26
CA TRP A 155 -27.57 17.95 28.67
C TRP A 155 -27.21 16.45 28.55
N LYS A 156 -28.19 15.55 28.81
CA LYS A 156 -28.03 14.10 28.67
C LYS A 156 -27.72 13.66 27.24
N LYS A 157 -28.15 14.43 26.23
CA LYS A 157 -27.86 14.18 24.79
C LYS A 157 -26.59 14.89 24.33
N LYS A 158 -26.25 16.01 24.98
CA LYS A 158 -25.00 16.76 24.75
C LYS A 158 -23.76 15.99 25.24
N LEU A 159 -23.84 15.37 26.42
CA LEU A 159 -22.72 14.65 27.05
C LEU A 159 -22.13 13.55 26.15
N PRO A 160 -22.92 12.65 25.51
CA PRO A 160 -22.40 11.65 24.60
C PRO A 160 -21.57 12.22 23.45
N VAL A 161 -21.95 13.38 22.90
CA VAL A 161 -21.18 14.04 21.82
C VAL A 161 -19.82 14.48 22.33
N LEU A 162 -19.75 15.10 23.51
CA LEU A 162 -18.50 15.53 24.13
C LEU A 162 -17.60 14.35 24.50
N VAL A 163 -18.16 13.29 25.08
CA VAL A 163 -17.42 12.06 25.41
C VAL A 163 -16.86 11.41 24.16
N LEU A 164 -17.64 11.33 23.08
CA LEU A 164 -17.17 10.82 21.78
C LEU A 164 -16.00 11.64 21.24
N LEU A 165 -16.06 12.97 21.32
CA LEU A 165 -14.99 13.85 20.85
C LEU A 165 -13.71 13.72 21.68
N ILE A 166 -13.82 13.56 23.01
CA ILE A 166 -12.68 13.28 23.89
C ILE A 166 -12.04 11.94 23.51
N LEU A 167 -12.87 10.89 23.35
CA LEU A 167 -12.38 9.57 22.94
C LEU A 167 -11.72 9.63 21.57
N TRP A 168 -12.33 10.33 20.61
CA TRP A 168 -11.78 10.52 19.27
C TRP A 168 -10.41 11.20 19.33
N ALA A 169 -10.28 12.32 20.05
CA ALA A 169 -9.03 13.06 20.16
C ALA A 169 -7.87 12.24 20.76
N ASN A 170 -8.17 11.26 21.63
CA ASN A 170 -7.15 10.38 22.23
C ASN A 170 -6.85 9.12 21.41
N ILE A 171 -7.77 8.68 20.55
CA ILE A 171 -7.67 7.39 19.83
C ILE A 171 -7.31 7.60 18.37
N SER A 172 -7.65 8.72 17.74
CA SER A 172 -7.48 8.87 16.29
C SER A 172 -7.13 10.30 15.84
N PRO A 173 -6.31 10.45 14.78
CA PRO A 173 -5.76 11.75 14.35
C PRO A 173 -6.74 12.83 13.89
N LEU A 174 -7.89 12.48 13.28
CA LEU A 174 -8.71 13.45 12.54
C LEU A 174 -9.89 13.99 13.33
N SER A 175 -9.73 14.10 14.65
CA SER A 175 -10.78 14.56 15.56
C SER A 175 -11.30 15.97 15.25
N LEU A 176 -10.54 16.80 14.54
CA LEU A 176 -11.00 18.12 14.09
C LEU A 176 -12.20 18.05 13.13
N LEU A 177 -12.40 16.93 12.42
CA LEU A 177 -13.59 16.70 11.59
C LEU A 177 -14.89 16.67 12.41
N GLY A 178 -14.82 16.48 13.72
CA GLY A 178 -15.96 16.63 14.63
C GLY A 178 -16.49 18.06 14.72
N ILE A 179 -15.65 19.08 14.48
CA ILE A 179 -16.07 20.49 14.53
C ILE A 179 -17.09 20.81 13.42
N PRO A 180 -16.83 20.53 12.12
CA PRO A 180 -17.82 20.68 11.06
C PRO A 180 -19.15 19.98 11.36
N VAL A 181 -19.12 18.78 11.97
CA VAL A 181 -20.35 18.06 12.34
C VAL A 181 -21.17 18.85 13.36
N VAL A 182 -20.56 19.23 14.49
CA VAL A 182 -21.23 20.00 15.54
C VAL A 182 -21.68 21.38 15.04
N LEU A 183 -20.91 21.98 14.13
CA LEU A 183 -21.19 23.30 13.59
C LEU A 183 -22.36 23.29 12.59
N PHE A 184 -22.41 22.33 11.66
CA PHE A 184 -23.34 22.36 10.53
C PHE A 184 -24.60 21.50 10.73
N VAL A 185 -24.50 20.32 11.36
CA VAL A 185 -25.65 19.42 11.55
C VAL A 185 -26.87 20.10 12.18
N PRO A 186 -26.74 20.97 13.22
CA PRO A 186 -27.89 21.66 13.82
C PRO A 186 -28.67 22.57 12.85
N TRP A 187 -28.07 22.93 11.72
CA TRP A 187 -28.63 23.87 10.76
C TRP A 187 -29.07 23.21 9.45
N LEU A 188 -28.83 21.91 9.29
CA LEU A 188 -29.29 21.16 8.12
C LEU A 188 -30.82 21.07 8.13
N LYS A 189 -31.43 21.20 6.96
CA LYS A 189 -32.87 20.97 6.79
C LYS A 189 -33.22 19.55 7.22
N GLY A 190 -34.42 19.35 7.76
CA GLY A 190 -34.91 18.05 8.26
C GLY A 190 -34.36 17.59 9.63
N VAL A 191 -33.31 18.23 10.16
CA VAL A 191 -32.80 17.96 11.51
C VAL A 191 -33.40 18.92 12.55
N ARG A 192 -33.79 20.12 12.12
CA ARG A 192 -34.12 21.26 12.97
C ARG A 192 -35.55 21.20 13.53
N THR A 193 -35.69 21.46 14.83
CA THR A 193 -36.91 21.99 15.45
C THR A 193 -36.77 23.52 15.61
N GLU A 194 -37.81 24.31 15.37
CA GLU A 194 -37.75 25.79 15.16
C GLU A 194 -37.38 26.66 16.37
N SER A 195 -36.63 26.15 17.35
CA SER A 195 -36.33 26.89 18.58
C SER A 195 -35.14 27.84 18.47
N THR A 196 -35.33 29.11 18.86
CA THR A 196 -34.27 30.13 19.01
C THR A 196 -33.24 29.76 20.09
N SER A 197 -33.60 28.88 21.04
CA SER A 197 -32.71 28.35 22.09
C SER A 197 -31.50 27.60 21.52
N ILE A 198 -31.68 26.93 20.38
CA ILE A 198 -30.66 26.09 19.76
C ILE A 198 -29.43 26.92 19.35
N ARG A 199 -29.61 28.17 18.88
CA ARG A 199 -28.48 29.02 18.44
C ARG A 199 -27.46 29.28 19.55
N LYS A 200 -27.94 29.66 20.74
CA LYS A 200 -27.07 29.92 21.91
C LYS A 200 -26.39 28.63 22.38
N GLN A 201 -27.12 27.52 22.35
CA GLN A 201 -26.58 26.23 22.75
C GLN A 201 -25.55 25.67 21.77
N THR A 202 -25.67 25.93 20.46
CA THR A 202 -24.67 25.54 19.46
C THR A 202 -23.34 26.26 19.66
N CYS A 203 -23.35 27.57 19.96
CA CYS A 203 -22.12 28.30 20.27
C CYS A 203 -21.43 27.71 21.52
N LEU A 204 -22.20 27.44 22.59
CA LEU A 204 -21.67 26.79 23.79
C LEU A 204 -21.17 25.37 23.52
N MET A 205 -21.82 24.64 22.61
CA MET A 205 -21.41 23.30 22.21
C MET A 205 -20.13 23.31 21.38
N LEU A 206 -19.95 24.31 20.51
CA LEU A 206 -18.72 24.52 19.76
C LEU A 206 -17.54 24.80 20.70
N LEU A 207 -17.71 25.70 21.67
CA LEU A 207 -16.69 25.96 22.69
C LEU A 207 -16.36 24.69 23.49
N ALA A 208 -17.39 23.96 23.93
CA ALA A 208 -17.20 22.69 24.64
C ALA A 208 -16.52 21.61 23.79
N THR A 209 -16.76 21.62 22.48
CA THR A 209 -16.10 20.73 21.51
C THR A 209 -14.61 21.07 21.39
N CYS A 210 -14.26 22.35 21.26
CA CYS A 210 -12.85 22.77 21.25
C CYS A 210 -12.13 22.35 22.54
N LEU A 211 -12.77 22.54 23.71
CA LEU A 211 -12.22 22.09 24.99
C LEU A 211 -12.10 20.57 25.06
N ALA A 212 -13.11 19.82 24.60
CA ALA A 212 -13.09 18.36 24.56
C ALA A 212 -11.92 17.81 23.73
N LEU A 213 -11.63 18.43 22.58
CA LEU A 213 -10.49 18.06 21.74
C LEU A 213 -9.13 18.34 22.40
N MET A 214 -9.08 19.24 23.40
CA MET A 214 -7.87 19.54 24.16
C MET A 214 -7.66 18.61 25.36
N VAL A 215 -8.61 17.71 25.66
CA VAL A 215 -8.47 16.73 26.75
C VAL A 215 -7.62 15.55 26.28
N THR A 216 -6.34 15.81 26.05
CA THR A 216 -5.31 14.80 25.72
C THR A 216 -3.99 15.18 26.39
N PRO A 217 -3.00 14.28 26.46
CA PRO A 217 -1.65 14.64 26.92
C PRO A 217 -0.99 15.75 26.10
N ARG A 218 -1.45 16.00 24.86
CA ARG A 218 -0.98 17.08 23.99
C ARG A 218 -1.66 18.42 24.24
N GLY A 219 -2.80 18.44 24.92
CA GLY A 219 -3.53 19.67 25.20
C GLY A 219 -3.93 20.41 23.92
N TRP A 220 -3.64 21.71 23.89
CA TRP A 220 -3.98 22.63 22.79
C TRP A 220 -3.33 22.27 21.43
N PHE A 221 -2.25 21.49 21.43
CA PHE A 221 -1.62 21.04 20.19
C PHE A 221 -2.44 19.98 19.45
N THR A 222 -3.42 19.33 20.10
CA THR A 222 -4.27 18.30 19.46
C THR A 222 -5.05 18.82 18.24
N PRO A 223 -5.84 19.90 18.35
CA PRO A 223 -6.52 20.46 17.17
C PRO A 223 -5.52 20.93 16.11
N PHE A 224 -4.33 21.40 16.50
CA PHE A 224 -3.27 21.80 15.56
C PHE A 224 -2.71 20.58 14.79
N ASP A 225 -2.35 19.49 15.49
CA ASP A 225 -1.89 18.24 14.88
C ASP A 225 -2.92 17.68 13.88
N SER A 226 -4.20 17.76 14.25
CA SER A 226 -5.31 17.32 13.40
C SER A 226 -5.48 18.23 12.18
N PHE A 227 -5.29 19.55 12.35
CA PHE A 227 -5.31 20.53 11.25
C PHE A 227 -4.17 20.31 10.26
N VAL A 228 -2.94 20.13 10.73
CA VAL A 228 -1.76 19.82 9.89
C VAL A 228 -1.99 18.55 9.08
N GLN A 229 -2.60 17.53 9.70
CA GLN A 229 -2.93 16.29 9.00
C GLN A 229 -4.09 16.43 8.02
N LEU A 230 -5.08 17.30 8.26
CA LEU A 230 -6.16 17.55 7.30
C LEU A 230 -5.67 18.33 6.07
N PHE A 231 -4.79 19.31 6.29
CA PHE A 231 -4.33 20.23 5.25
C PHE A 231 -2.79 20.31 5.17
N PRO A 232 -2.09 19.19 4.90
CA PRO A 232 -0.63 19.17 4.84
C PRO A 232 -0.07 20.09 3.75
N GLY A 233 -0.83 20.30 2.66
CA GLY A 233 -0.47 21.20 1.56
C GLY A 233 -0.43 22.69 1.91
N LEU A 234 -0.87 23.09 3.11
CA LEU A 234 -0.66 24.46 3.62
C LEU A 234 0.73 24.64 4.26
N PHE A 235 1.39 23.54 4.65
CA PHE A 235 2.65 23.56 5.39
C PHE A 235 3.83 23.06 4.54
N TYR A 236 3.56 22.26 3.52
CA TYR A 236 4.59 21.63 2.70
C TYR A 236 4.30 21.77 1.20
N ASP A 237 5.37 21.78 0.41
CA ASP A 237 5.29 21.82 -1.05
C ASP A 237 4.63 20.55 -1.61
N ARG A 238 3.85 20.72 -2.69
CA ARG A 238 3.14 19.64 -3.39
C ARG A 238 4.09 18.58 -3.95
N VAL A 239 5.28 18.99 -4.38
CA VAL A 239 6.32 18.06 -4.88
C VAL A 239 6.82 17.14 -3.77
N LEU A 240 6.88 17.63 -2.53
CA LEU A 240 7.27 16.82 -1.39
C LEU A 240 6.15 15.84 -1.01
N LEU A 241 4.89 16.32 -0.99
CA LEU A 241 3.74 15.52 -0.61
C LEU A 241 3.41 14.41 -1.61
N SER A 242 3.71 14.59 -2.91
CA SER A 242 3.52 13.55 -3.95
C SER A 242 4.35 12.28 -3.71
N LEU A 243 5.37 12.35 -2.84
CA LEU A 243 6.19 11.22 -2.43
C LEU A 243 5.65 10.50 -1.20
N THR A 244 4.48 10.91 -0.70
CA THR A 244 3.88 10.43 0.54
C THR A 244 2.41 10.05 0.35
N ILE A 245 1.79 9.51 1.40
CA ILE A 245 0.35 9.23 1.44
C ILE A 245 -0.51 10.50 1.46
N TRP A 246 0.07 11.67 1.76
CA TRP A 246 -0.65 12.94 1.90
C TRP A 246 -0.81 13.70 0.59
N GLN A 247 -0.52 13.05 -0.53
CA GLN A 247 -0.77 13.64 -1.83
C GLN A 247 -2.28 13.85 -2.08
N PRO A 248 -2.64 14.83 -2.93
CA PRO A 248 -4.02 15.02 -3.36
C PRO A 248 -4.61 13.74 -3.97
N THR A 249 -5.87 13.45 -3.63
CA THR A 249 -6.56 12.21 -4.01
C THR A 249 -6.60 12.00 -5.52
N PHE A 250 -6.76 13.07 -6.30
CA PHE A 250 -6.79 12.99 -7.76
C PHE A 250 -5.43 12.62 -8.40
N GLN A 251 -4.31 12.72 -7.67
CA GLN A 251 -2.98 12.34 -8.17
C GLN A 251 -2.70 10.83 -8.09
N GLN A 252 -3.51 10.08 -7.33
CA GLN A 252 -3.42 8.61 -7.25
C GLN A 252 -3.78 7.91 -8.58
N GLY A 253 -4.39 8.63 -9.52
CA GLY A 253 -4.86 8.10 -10.80
C GLY A 253 -6.30 7.56 -10.71
N ALA A 254 -6.70 6.77 -11.70
CA ALA A 254 -8.04 6.17 -11.77
C ALA A 254 -8.14 4.91 -10.90
N THR A 255 -8.04 5.08 -9.58
CA THR A 255 -8.30 4.03 -8.61
C THR A 255 -9.79 3.99 -8.25
N ILE A 256 -10.25 2.87 -7.67
CA ILE A 256 -11.66 2.74 -7.29
C ILE A 256 -12.09 3.79 -6.25
N GLU A 257 -11.17 4.17 -5.35
CA GLU A 257 -11.44 5.17 -4.32
C GLU A 257 -11.76 6.53 -4.94
N VAL A 258 -10.93 6.95 -5.90
CA VAL A 258 -11.04 8.23 -6.61
C VAL A 258 -12.31 8.25 -7.45
N LEU A 259 -12.62 7.16 -8.17
CA LEU A 259 -13.82 7.05 -8.98
C LEU A 259 -15.09 7.10 -8.12
N ALA A 260 -15.15 6.32 -7.03
CA ALA A 260 -16.30 6.29 -6.15
C ALA A 260 -16.53 7.62 -5.42
N PHE A 261 -15.45 8.27 -4.95
CA PHE A 261 -15.55 9.59 -4.35
C PHE A 261 -15.90 10.67 -5.38
N GLY A 262 -15.38 10.57 -6.60
CA GLY A 262 -15.76 11.40 -7.75
C GLY A 262 -17.25 11.33 -8.04
N ILE A 263 -17.81 10.13 -8.13
CA ILE A 263 -19.25 9.92 -8.34
C ILE A 263 -20.05 10.51 -7.17
N LEU A 264 -19.64 10.24 -5.93
CA LEU A 264 -20.35 10.71 -4.74
C LEU A 264 -20.37 12.25 -4.66
N THR A 265 -19.23 12.90 -4.92
CA THR A 265 -19.10 14.37 -4.88
C THR A 265 -19.79 15.04 -6.06
N ALA A 266 -19.71 14.47 -7.27
CA ALA A 266 -20.46 14.96 -8.44
C ALA A 266 -21.96 14.85 -8.22
N TRP A 267 -22.43 13.74 -7.62
CA TRP A 267 -23.83 13.59 -7.28
C TRP A 267 -24.27 14.59 -6.20
N MET A 268 -23.48 14.79 -5.15
CA MET A 268 -23.79 15.82 -4.15
C MET A 268 -23.86 17.21 -4.76
N ALA A 269 -22.90 17.59 -5.62
CA ALA A 269 -22.91 18.86 -6.32
C ALA A 269 -24.15 19.02 -7.20
N LEU A 270 -24.55 17.97 -7.93
CA LEU A 270 -25.78 17.97 -8.72
C LEU A 270 -27.02 18.17 -7.84
N LEU A 271 -27.10 17.51 -6.68
CA LEU A 271 -28.19 17.71 -5.73
C LEU A 271 -28.23 19.15 -5.22
N LEU A 272 -27.09 19.75 -4.89
CA LEU A 272 -27.01 21.15 -4.43
C LEU A 272 -27.48 22.14 -5.51
N ILE A 273 -27.10 21.91 -6.78
CA ILE A 273 -27.50 22.75 -7.92
C ILE A 273 -29.00 22.60 -8.20
N LEU A 274 -29.49 21.37 -8.31
CA LEU A 274 -30.88 21.08 -8.71
C LEU A 274 -31.91 21.55 -7.68
N HIS A 275 -31.58 21.52 -6.38
CA HIS A 275 -32.52 21.89 -5.32
C HIS A 275 -32.33 23.33 -4.82
N SER A 276 -31.52 24.14 -5.52
CA SER A 276 -31.11 25.50 -5.09
C SER A 276 -30.79 25.53 -3.59
N ALA A 277 -29.88 24.65 -3.19
CA ALA A 277 -29.64 24.34 -1.79
C ALA A 277 -29.19 25.56 -0.99
N ASN A 278 -29.43 25.51 0.33
CA ASN A 278 -28.98 26.57 1.22
C ASN A 278 -27.46 26.65 1.18
N TRP A 279 -26.91 27.87 1.30
CA TRP A 279 -25.45 28.08 1.36
C TRP A 279 -24.77 27.23 2.46
N LEU A 280 -25.49 26.91 3.54
CA LEU A 280 -25.02 26.02 4.61
C LEU A 280 -24.75 24.59 4.14
N ASP A 281 -25.62 24.01 3.30
CA ASP A 281 -25.44 22.66 2.77
C ASP A 281 -24.20 22.61 1.87
N THR A 282 -23.99 23.69 1.08
CA THR A 282 -22.79 23.87 0.25
C THR A 282 -21.53 23.99 1.10
N VAL A 283 -21.54 24.80 2.16
CA VAL A 283 -20.38 24.94 3.05
C VAL A 283 -20.08 23.64 3.80
N ALA A 284 -21.11 22.93 4.27
CA ALA A 284 -20.94 21.62 4.91
C ALA A 284 -20.35 20.60 3.93
N PHE A 285 -20.82 20.58 2.68
CA PHE A 285 -20.23 19.76 1.63
C PHE A 285 -18.75 20.10 1.40
N LEU A 286 -18.41 21.38 1.25
CA LEU A 286 -17.02 21.81 1.07
C LEU A 286 -16.12 21.45 2.26
N ALA A 287 -16.64 21.49 3.49
CA ALA A 287 -15.91 21.14 4.70
C ALA A 287 -15.42 19.68 4.72
N PHE A 288 -16.10 18.76 4.04
CA PHE A 288 -15.64 17.37 3.87
C PHE A 288 -15.00 17.12 2.50
N ALA A 289 -15.51 17.74 1.43
CA ALA A 289 -15.03 17.52 0.08
C ALA A 289 -13.61 18.05 -0.13
N ILE A 290 -13.29 19.26 0.38
CA ILE A 290 -11.95 19.85 0.23
C ILE A 290 -10.89 18.96 0.86
N PRO A 291 -10.91 18.63 2.18
CA PRO A 291 -9.88 17.76 2.76
C PRO A 291 -9.84 16.39 2.11
N GLY A 292 -10.98 15.82 1.70
CA GLY A 292 -11.04 14.53 0.99
C GLY A 292 -10.38 14.55 -0.40
N TRP A 293 -10.40 15.68 -1.11
CA TRP A 293 -9.72 15.84 -2.41
C TRP A 293 -8.26 16.27 -2.28
N THR A 294 -7.94 17.07 -1.27
CA THR A 294 -6.58 17.61 -1.08
C THR A 294 -5.65 16.66 -0.35
N ASN A 295 -6.18 15.69 0.40
CA ASN A 295 -5.40 14.71 1.13
C ASN A 295 -6.03 13.32 1.09
N TYR A 296 -5.33 12.37 0.46
CA TYR A 296 -5.76 10.97 0.36
C TYR A 296 -5.91 10.27 1.73
N ASP A 297 -5.07 10.60 2.71
CA ASP A 297 -5.11 10.01 4.07
C ASP A 297 -6.37 10.43 4.86
N CYS A 298 -7.02 11.52 4.46
CA CYS A 298 -8.27 12.00 5.05
C CYS A 298 -9.52 11.56 4.27
N LEU A 299 -9.35 10.94 3.10
CA LEU A 299 -10.44 10.54 2.23
C LEU A 299 -11.51 9.71 2.96
N PRO A 300 -11.18 8.66 3.74
CA PRO A 300 -12.21 7.76 4.28
C PRO A 300 -13.23 8.41 5.22
N PRO A 301 -12.85 9.16 6.28
CA PRO A 301 -13.85 9.84 7.10
C PRO A 301 -14.57 10.94 6.30
N CYS A 302 -13.90 11.66 5.42
CA CYS A 302 -14.56 12.66 4.57
C CYS A 302 -15.66 12.03 3.69
N VAL A 303 -15.43 10.83 3.14
CA VAL A 303 -16.43 10.04 2.40
C VAL A 303 -17.64 9.74 3.28
N ILE A 304 -17.46 9.36 4.55
CA ILE A 304 -18.58 9.15 5.49
C ILE A 304 -19.39 10.44 5.67
N GLY A 305 -18.71 11.58 5.88
CA GLY A 305 -19.38 12.89 6.00
C GLY A 305 -20.17 13.28 4.75
N VAL A 306 -19.58 13.14 3.56
CA VAL A 306 -20.27 13.40 2.29
C VAL A 306 -21.44 12.43 2.08
N SER A 307 -21.28 11.14 2.42
CA SER A 307 -22.34 10.14 2.27
C SER A 307 -23.55 10.46 3.14
N LEU A 308 -23.32 10.88 4.40
CA LEU A 308 -24.37 11.34 5.31
C LEU A 308 -25.07 12.60 4.78
N LEU A 309 -24.32 13.57 4.26
CA LEU A 309 -24.88 14.77 3.63
C LEU A 309 -25.72 14.46 2.39
N VAL A 310 -25.26 13.56 1.52
CA VAL A 310 -26.01 13.11 0.33
C VAL A 310 -27.33 12.48 0.76
N CYS A 311 -27.30 11.53 1.70
CA CYS A 311 -28.52 10.91 2.21
C CYS A 311 -29.46 11.95 2.83
N GLN A 312 -28.96 12.87 3.66
CA GLN A 312 -29.77 13.92 4.29
C GLN A 312 -30.40 14.86 3.26
N CYS A 313 -29.66 15.27 2.23
CA CYS A 313 -30.15 16.13 1.16
C CYS A 313 -31.29 15.45 0.37
N MET A 314 -31.12 14.15 0.09
CA MET A 314 -32.13 13.35 -0.62
C MET A 314 -33.39 13.06 0.21
N LEU A 315 -33.30 13.07 1.53
CA LEU A 315 -34.46 12.94 2.42
C LEU A 315 -35.27 14.23 2.51
N THR A 316 -34.62 15.37 2.39
CA THR A 316 -35.18 16.68 2.75
C THR A 316 -35.78 17.41 1.56
N HIS A 317 -35.33 17.11 0.35
CA HIS A 317 -35.81 17.75 -0.86
C HIS A 317 -36.51 16.73 -1.75
N ASP A 318 -37.75 17.04 -2.12
CA ASP A 318 -38.51 16.24 -3.07
C ASP A 318 -37.83 16.26 -4.46
N VAL A 319 -37.90 15.14 -5.16
CA VAL A 319 -37.26 14.97 -6.47
C VAL A 319 -37.85 15.98 -7.46
N PRO A 320 -37.05 16.89 -8.05
CA PRO A 320 -37.55 17.94 -8.92
C PRO A 320 -38.18 17.34 -10.19
N VAL A 321 -39.19 18.04 -10.73
CA VAL A 321 -39.97 17.62 -11.92
C VAL A 321 -39.09 17.34 -13.15
N GLN A 322 -37.94 18.01 -13.28
CA GLN A 322 -36.97 17.73 -14.35
C GLN A 322 -36.36 16.32 -14.27
N VAL A 323 -36.11 15.80 -13.07
CA VAL A 323 -35.59 14.43 -12.87
C VAL A 323 -36.67 13.37 -13.13
N GLN A 324 -37.96 13.73 -13.00
CA GLN A 324 -39.05 12.86 -13.44
C GLN A 324 -39.03 12.63 -14.96
N LYS A 325 -38.55 13.59 -15.77
CA LYS A 325 -38.37 13.38 -17.22
C LYS A 325 -37.26 12.35 -17.53
N TRP A 326 -36.21 12.29 -16.71
CA TRP A 326 -35.15 11.27 -16.85
C TRP A 326 -35.62 9.85 -16.46
N LYS A 327 -36.64 9.73 -15.60
CA LYS A 327 -37.26 8.43 -15.28
C LYS A 327 -37.92 7.77 -16.51
N LEU A 328 -38.21 8.52 -17.57
CA LEU A 328 -38.71 7.97 -18.84
C LEU A 328 -37.61 7.28 -19.66
N LEU A 329 -36.33 7.66 -19.47
CA LEU A 329 -35.19 7.11 -20.21
C LEU A 329 -34.60 5.85 -19.56
N ILE A 330 -34.62 5.76 -18.23
CA ILE A 330 -34.11 4.60 -17.48
C ILE A 330 -35.20 4.12 -16.53
N SER A 331 -35.77 2.95 -16.82
CA SER A 331 -36.75 2.35 -15.92
C SER A 331 -36.09 2.04 -14.55
N PRO A 332 -36.79 2.21 -13.43
CA PRO A 332 -36.25 1.87 -12.10
C PRO A 332 -35.79 0.41 -12.00
N ALA A 333 -36.43 -0.50 -12.74
CA ALA A 333 -36.03 -1.91 -12.81
C ALA A 333 -34.67 -2.08 -13.52
N MET A 334 -34.45 -1.38 -14.64
CA MET A 334 -33.16 -1.40 -15.34
C MET A 334 -32.04 -0.83 -14.47
N GLY A 335 -32.31 0.26 -13.75
CA GLY A 335 -31.34 0.84 -12.80
C GLY A 335 -30.95 -0.13 -11.68
N ARG A 336 -31.93 -0.88 -11.13
CA ARG A 336 -31.66 -1.94 -10.13
C ARG A 336 -30.82 -3.07 -10.72
N LEU A 337 -31.17 -3.55 -11.91
CA LEU A 337 -30.45 -4.64 -12.57
C LEU A 337 -28.99 -4.25 -12.87
N LEU A 338 -28.75 -3.05 -13.40
CA LEU A 338 -27.41 -2.52 -13.65
C LEU A 338 -26.59 -2.42 -12.37
N LEU A 339 -27.20 -1.98 -11.27
CA LEU A 339 -26.54 -1.90 -9.97
C LEU A 339 -26.19 -3.30 -9.42
N ILE A 340 -27.08 -4.28 -9.56
CA ILE A 340 -26.81 -5.67 -9.15
C ILE A 340 -25.66 -6.26 -9.97
N ILE A 341 -25.69 -6.12 -11.30
CA ILE A 341 -24.62 -6.58 -12.19
C ILE A 341 -23.30 -5.87 -11.84
N GLY A 342 -23.34 -4.57 -11.62
CA GLY A 342 -22.18 -3.78 -11.20
C GLY A 342 -21.58 -4.27 -9.88
N VAL A 343 -22.42 -4.55 -8.88
CA VAL A 343 -22.00 -5.14 -7.60
C VAL A 343 -21.30 -6.47 -7.79
N PHE A 344 -21.84 -7.38 -8.62
CA PHE A 344 -21.19 -8.66 -8.89
C PHE A 344 -19.86 -8.50 -9.61
N LEU A 345 -19.78 -7.66 -10.64
CA LEU A 345 -18.54 -7.42 -11.39
C LEU A 345 -17.45 -6.81 -10.49
N ILE A 346 -17.81 -5.84 -9.64
CA ILE A 346 -16.85 -5.19 -8.75
C ILE A 346 -16.45 -6.13 -7.62
N SER A 347 -17.38 -6.88 -7.04
CA SER A 347 -17.08 -7.91 -6.03
C SER A 347 -16.13 -8.96 -6.56
N TRP A 348 -16.35 -9.45 -7.79
CA TRP A 348 -15.46 -10.40 -8.44
C TRP A 348 -14.05 -9.84 -8.65
N LYS A 349 -13.95 -8.61 -9.18
CA LYS A 349 -12.66 -7.94 -9.36
C LYS A 349 -11.93 -7.69 -8.04
N SER A 350 -12.66 -7.29 -7.00
CA SER A 350 -12.12 -7.13 -5.64
C SER A 350 -11.60 -8.45 -5.08
N ALA A 351 -12.41 -9.51 -5.13
CA ALA A 351 -12.03 -10.84 -4.65
C ALA A 351 -10.78 -11.39 -5.35
N SER A 352 -10.61 -11.09 -6.64
CA SER A 352 -9.43 -11.47 -7.42
C SER A 352 -8.19 -10.59 -7.21
N GLY A 353 -8.32 -9.42 -6.57
CA GLY A 353 -7.23 -8.44 -6.42
C GLY A 353 -6.79 -7.75 -7.72
N THR A 354 -7.61 -7.81 -8.77
CA THR A 354 -7.34 -7.16 -10.07
C THR A 354 -7.85 -5.71 -10.15
N LEU A 355 -8.42 -5.21 -9.05
CA LEU A 355 -9.04 -3.90 -8.97
C LEU A 355 -7.98 -2.82 -8.69
N SER A 356 -7.93 -1.79 -9.53
CA SER A 356 -7.04 -0.64 -9.33
C SER A 356 -7.36 0.07 -8.00
N GLY A 357 -6.36 0.21 -7.12
CA GLY A 357 -6.52 0.74 -5.76
C GLY A 357 -6.71 -0.33 -4.67
N HIS A 358 -7.19 -1.52 -5.04
CA HIS A 358 -7.38 -2.64 -4.12
C HIS A 358 -6.64 -3.90 -4.64
N PRO A 359 -5.31 -3.95 -4.48
CA PRO A 359 -4.49 -5.04 -5.01
C PRO A 359 -4.55 -6.32 -4.15
N GLN A 360 -5.30 -6.32 -3.05
CA GLN A 360 -5.51 -7.51 -2.24
C GLN A 360 -6.59 -8.40 -2.83
N ARG A 361 -6.39 -9.70 -2.65
CA ARG A 361 -7.37 -10.73 -2.98
C ARG A 361 -8.04 -11.27 -1.71
N LEU A 362 -9.12 -12.00 -1.91
CA LEU A 362 -9.89 -12.63 -0.84
C LEU A 362 -8.99 -13.57 -0.03
N GLY A 363 -8.90 -13.35 1.28
CA GLY A 363 -8.01 -14.13 2.15
C GLY A 363 -8.11 -13.74 3.63
N TRP A 364 -7.31 -14.43 4.44
CA TRP A 364 -7.27 -14.32 5.89
C TRP A 364 -5.83 -14.27 6.38
N GLY A 365 -5.59 -13.56 7.49
CA GLY A 365 -4.26 -13.48 8.11
C GLY A 365 -3.52 -12.19 7.75
N ILE A 366 -2.20 -12.25 7.65
CA ILE A 366 -1.33 -11.08 7.38
C ILE A 366 -0.79 -11.09 5.95
N ASP A 367 -0.69 -9.92 5.33
CA ASP A 367 -0.03 -9.78 4.02
C ASP A 367 1.46 -10.20 4.14
N PRO A 368 2.01 -11.00 3.20
CA PRO A 368 3.43 -11.39 3.21
C PRO A 368 4.41 -10.20 3.25
N GLU A 369 4.02 -9.03 2.71
CA GLU A 369 4.83 -7.80 2.83
C GLU A 369 4.96 -7.30 4.28
N LEU A 370 4.13 -7.79 5.19
CA LEU A 370 4.14 -7.46 6.61
C LEU A 370 4.62 -8.61 7.49
N ASP A 371 5.10 -9.72 6.92
CA ASP A 371 5.66 -10.82 7.69
C ASP A 371 6.97 -10.40 8.37
N ILE A 372 7.06 -10.61 9.68
CA ILE A 372 8.23 -10.25 10.49
C ILE A 372 9.17 -11.43 10.76
N THR A 373 8.81 -12.66 10.40
CA THR A 373 9.54 -13.88 10.80
C THR A 373 11.02 -13.83 10.40
N LEU A 374 11.32 -13.66 9.12
CA LEU A 374 12.68 -13.61 8.57
C LEU A 374 13.46 -12.38 9.07
N LEU A 375 12.78 -11.24 9.20
CA LEU A 375 13.38 -10.04 9.77
C LEU A 375 13.80 -10.29 11.22
N ASN A 376 12.91 -10.87 12.04
CA ASN A 376 13.17 -11.20 13.44
C ASN A 376 14.31 -12.21 13.59
N GLN A 377 14.36 -13.25 12.76
CA GLN A 377 15.48 -14.20 12.74
C GLN A 377 16.83 -13.53 12.42
N THR A 378 16.79 -12.46 11.62
CA THR A 378 17.99 -11.73 11.20
C THR A 378 18.47 -10.75 12.27
N ILE A 379 17.59 -9.84 12.71
CA ILE A 379 17.97 -8.73 13.61
C ILE A 379 17.69 -9.03 15.09
N GLY A 380 16.74 -9.91 15.41
CA GLY A 380 16.30 -10.23 16.77
C GLY A 380 17.45 -10.64 17.69
N PRO A 381 18.33 -11.59 17.28
CA PRO A 381 19.47 -12.03 18.09
C PRO A 381 20.58 -10.99 18.33
N ILE A 382 20.63 -9.89 17.55
CA ILE A 382 21.76 -8.94 17.58
C ILE A 382 21.48 -7.80 18.57
N ASP A 383 22.38 -7.55 19.53
CA ASP A 383 22.22 -6.49 20.55
C ASP A 383 22.61 -5.08 20.02
N TYR A 384 21.82 -4.54 19.09
CA TYR A 384 22.02 -3.19 18.57
C TYR A 384 21.72 -2.10 19.61
N ARG A 385 22.43 -0.96 19.54
CA ARG A 385 22.21 0.22 20.39
C ARG A 385 22.22 1.52 19.59
N GLY A 386 21.30 2.43 19.88
CA GLY A 386 21.23 3.72 19.20
C GLY A 386 20.04 3.78 18.25
N THR A 387 20.26 4.18 16.99
CA THR A 387 19.13 4.39 16.07
C THR A 387 19.11 3.45 14.87
N GLY A 388 17.90 3.14 14.42
CA GLY A 388 17.64 2.53 13.12
C GLY A 388 17.01 3.55 12.19
N HIS A 389 17.46 3.63 10.94
CA HIS A 389 16.78 4.42 9.93
C HIS A 389 15.87 3.51 9.10
N CYS A 390 14.58 3.84 9.10
CA CYS A 390 13.50 3.06 8.49
C CYS A 390 12.87 3.90 7.38
N MET A 391 12.80 3.37 6.15
CA MET A 391 12.32 4.16 5.02
C MET A 391 10.79 4.36 5.00
N GLY A 392 10.03 3.55 5.74
CA GLY A 392 8.58 3.64 5.81
C GLY A 392 7.99 3.17 7.13
N ILE A 393 6.69 3.43 7.32
CA ILE A 393 6.00 3.13 8.59
C ILE A 393 5.95 1.62 8.91
N ALA A 394 5.93 0.76 7.89
CA ALA A 394 6.01 -0.70 8.05
C ALA A 394 7.33 -1.11 8.70
N SER A 395 8.46 -0.71 8.10
CA SER A 395 9.79 -0.97 8.66
C SER A 395 9.96 -0.41 10.07
N THR A 396 9.43 0.80 10.33
CA THR A 396 9.46 1.42 11.66
C THR A 396 8.69 0.60 12.69
N GLY A 397 7.46 0.20 12.36
CA GLY A 397 6.62 -0.61 13.23
C GLY A 397 7.22 -1.98 13.52
N MET A 398 7.76 -2.65 12.50
CA MET A 398 8.40 -3.96 12.64
C MET A 398 9.63 -3.90 13.56
N LEU A 399 10.47 -2.87 13.40
CA LEU A 399 11.63 -2.65 14.27
C LEU A 399 11.19 -2.50 15.73
N CYS A 400 10.22 -1.63 16.01
CA CYS A 400 9.69 -1.41 17.35
C CYS A 400 9.08 -2.69 17.96
N TRP A 401 8.43 -3.51 17.13
CA TRP A 401 7.80 -4.74 17.59
C TRP A 401 8.84 -5.82 17.97
N ILE A 402 9.85 -6.01 17.11
CA ILE A 402 10.93 -6.99 17.28
C ILE A 402 11.87 -6.56 18.42
N LYS A 403 12.33 -5.30 18.40
CA LYS A 403 13.25 -4.73 19.39
C LYS A 403 12.49 -4.06 20.53
N SER A 404 11.71 -4.89 21.22
CA SER A 404 10.90 -4.49 22.38
C SER A 404 11.73 -4.05 23.59
N ASP A 405 13.03 -4.35 23.61
CA ASP A 405 14.01 -3.89 24.60
C ASP A 405 14.40 -2.42 24.41
N ARG A 406 14.01 -1.79 23.30
CA ARG A 406 14.13 -0.36 23.00
C ARG A 406 15.57 0.15 22.98
N LYS A 407 16.56 -0.75 22.89
CA LYS A 407 17.99 -0.37 22.80
C LYS A 407 18.34 0.26 21.46
N ILE A 408 17.69 -0.21 20.40
CA ILE A 408 17.69 0.42 19.09
C ILE A 408 16.29 0.95 18.80
N GLN A 409 16.22 2.22 18.39
CA GLN A 409 14.94 2.89 18.13
C GLN A 409 14.96 3.56 16.76
N PRO A 410 13.84 3.56 16.03
CA PRO A 410 13.69 4.44 14.88
C PRO A 410 13.84 5.92 15.30
N VAL A 411 14.40 6.74 14.42
CA VAL A 411 14.54 8.19 14.70
C VAL A 411 13.19 8.86 14.82
N ARG A 412 12.30 8.63 13.85
CA ARG A 412 10.92 9.14 13.81
C ARG A 412 10.10 8.41 12.75
N THR A 413 8.78 8.47 12.85
CA THR A 413 7.88 8.12 11.74
C THR A 413 7.73 9.29 10.77
N LEU A 414 7.28 9.02 9.53
CA LEU A 414 6.94 10.11 8.58
C LEU A 414 5.83 11.02 9.14
N ARG A 415 4.88 10.47 9.90
CA ARG A 415 3.79 11.23 10.51
C ARG A 415 4.31 12.16 11.61
N GLN A 416 5.22 11.67 12.46
CA GLN A 416 5.90 12.53 13.42
C GLN A 416 6.73 13.61 12.72
N ALA A 417 7.41 13.28 11.62
CA ALA A 417 8.17 14.25 10.82
C ALA A 417 7.27 15.34 10.22
N LEU A 418 6.07 15.00 9.74
CA LEU A 418 5.05 15.95 9.29
C LEU A 418 4.64 16.90 10.43
N LEU A 419 4.31 16.36 11.60
CA LEU A 419 3.85 17.15 12.74
C LEU A 419 4.95 18.05 13.33
N GLN A 420 6.21 17.64 13.20
CA GLN A 420 7.37 18.35 13.76
C GLN A 420 8.00 19.37 12.80
N GLY A 421 7.50 19.53 11.57
CA GLY A 421 8.16 20.42 10.61
C GLY A 421 9.38 19.80 9.89
N LEU A 422 9.64 18.50 10.05
CA LEU A 422 10.86 17.81 9.63
C LEU A 422 10.67 16.84 8.45
N LEU A 423 9.51 16.85 7.79
CA LEU A 423 9.18 15.94 6.69
C LEU A 423 10.19 15.99 5.53
N PHE A 424 10.63 17.19 5.16
CA PHE A 424 11.64 17.36 4.10
C PHE A 424 12.96 16.65 4.44
N GLU A 425 13.36 16.68 5.72
CA GLU A 425 14.55 16.02 6.20
C GLU A 425 14.46 14.51 5.95
N GLU A 426 13.37 13.86 6.35
CA GLU A 426 13.22 12.40 6.18
C GLU A 426 13.10 11.98 4.72
N ILE A 427 12.30 12.69 3.93
CA ILE A 427 12.12 12.34 2.52
C ILE A 427 13.39 12.58 1.71
N SER A 428 14.10 13.70 1.95
CA SER A 428 15.39 13.95 1.29
C SER A 428 16.42 12.88 1.65
N LEU A 429 16.43 12.37 2.89
CA LEU A 429 17.33 11.28 3.27
C LEU A 429 17.03 10.00 2.48
N ASN A 430 15.76 9.65 2.37
CA ASN A 430 15.32 8.49 1.60
C ASN A 430 15.68 8.65 0.12
N GLN A 431 15.46 9.82 -0.47
CA GLN A 431 15.85 10.10 -1.85
C GLN A 431 17.36 10.05 -2.07
N GLU A 432 18.16 10.60 -1.14
CA GLU A 432 19.62 10.54 -1.19
C GLU A 432 20.14 9.11 -1.12
N LEU A 433 19.53 8.28 -0.26
CA LEU A 433 19.81 6.84 -0.19
C LEU A 433 19.47 6.16 -1.51
N SER A 434 18.29 6.42 -2.07
CA SER A 434 17.89 5.88 -3.38
C SER A 434 18.79 6.33 -4.53
N ASN A 435 19.31 7.55 -4.49
CA ASN A 435 20.18 8.09 -5.54
C ASN A 435 21.66 7.67 -5.36
N GLY A 436 22.03 7.05 -4.25
CA GLY A 436 23.42 6.68 -3.96
C GLY A 436 24.34 7.86 -3.68
N TRP A 437 23.80 9.00 -3.23
CA TRP A 437 24.57 10.22 -2.97
C TRP A 437 25.27 10.16 -1.60
N VAL A 438 26.39 9.43 -1.55
CA VAL A 438 27.15 9.15 -0.32
C VAL A 438 27.75 10.43 0.29
N PHE A 439 28.43 11.23 -0.53
CA PHE A 439 29.21 12.39 -0.08
C PHE A 439 28.41 13.70 -0.07
N GLN A 440 28.96 14.67 0.65
CA GLN A 440 28.38 16.01 0.71
C GLN A 440 28.35 16.66 -0.67
N HIS A 441 27.19 17.14 -1.07
CA HIS A 441 26.97 17.91 -2.28
C HIS A 441 26.07 19.10 -1.95
N PRO A 442 26.24 20.25 -2.62
CA PRO A 442 25.31 21.37 -2.45
C PRO A 442 23.94 20.98 -2.99
N ARG A 443 22.89 21.22 -2.21
CA ARG A 443 21.49 21.07 -2.62
C ARG A 443 20.96 22.38 -3.20
N SER A 444 19.79 22.32 -3.83
CA SER A 444 19.09 23.49 -4.40
C SER A 444 18.65 24.52 -3.35
N ASP A 445 18.61 24.15 -2.07
CA ASP A 445 18.30 25.02 -0.93
C ASP A 445 19.56 25.63 -0.29
N ASN A 446 20.73 25.53 -0.95
CA ASN A 446 22.05 25.93 -0.43
C ASN A 446 22.53 25.17 0.82
N SER A 447 21.82 24.11 1.24
CA SER A 447 22.31 23.21 2.28
C SER A 447 23.26 22.15 1.70
N TRP A 448 24.04 21.50 2.55
CA TRP A 448 24.87 20.36 2.17
C TRP A 448 24.08 19.06 2.35
N GLY A 449 23.92 18.31 1.27
CA GLY A 449 23.30 16.99 1.24
C GLY A 449 24.27 15.86 1.56
N GLY A 450 23.85 14.64 1.27
CA GLY A 450 24.64 13.41 1.47
C GLY A 450 24.17 12.62 2.69
N TRP A 451 23.77 11.37 2.44
CA TRP A 451 23.13 10.55 3.48
C TRP A 451 24.11 10.11 4.57
N TRP A 452 25.40 9.93 4.26
CA TRP A 452 26.38 9.37 5.19
C TRP A 452 26.54 10.19 6.47
N VAL A 453 26.72 11.51 6.35
CA VAL A 453 26.92 12.41 7.49
C VAL A 453 25.67 12.43 8.37
N ARG A 454 24.49 12.36 7.77
CA ARG A 454 23.20 12.39 8.48
C ARG A 454 22.99 11.10 9.27
N LEU A 455 23.25 9.93 8.67
CA LEU A 455 23.20 8.66 9.37
C LEU A 455 24.21 8.59 10.52
N LYS A 456 25.44 9.10 10.30
CA LYS A 456 26.46 9.17 11.36
C LYS A 456 26.04 10.09 12.51
N LYS A 457 25.48 11.26 12.22
CA LYS A 457 24.94 12.19 13.25
C LYS A 457 23.78 11.57 14.05
N ARG A 458 22.98 10.71 13.42
CA ARG A 458 21.89 9.97 14.06
C ARG A 458 22.38 8.77 14.88
N ASN A 459 23.67 8.42 14.86
CA ASN A 459 24.19 7.16 15.41
C ASN A 459 23.41 5.94 14.86
N CYS A 460 23.21 5.93 13.54
CA CYS A 460 22.45 4.89 12.85
C CYS A 460 23.29 3.62 12.73
N GLN A 461 22.82 2.52 13.33
CA GLN A 461 23.46 1.19 13.26
C GLN A 461 22.73 0.23 12.31
N LEU A 462 21.47 0.49 12.01
CA LEU A 462 20.63 -0.39 11.21
C LEU A 462 19.85 0.42 10.17
N LEU A 463 19.90 -0.03 8.91
CA LEU A 463 19.04 0.49 7.85
C LEU A 463 17.99 -0.56 7.52
N LEU A 464 16.72 -0.16 7.46
CA LEU A 464 15.61 -1.03 7.08
C LEU A 464 14.96 -0.52 5.79
N VAL A 465 15.10 -1.32 4.73
CA VAL A 465 14.65 -0.98 3.37
C VAL A 465 13.53 -1.95 2.95
N PRO A 466 12.37 -1.46 2.50
CA PRO A 466 11.29 -2.33 2.02
C PRO A 466 11.74 -3.27 0.90
N ASN A 467 11.26 -4.51 0.92
CA ASN A 467 11.46 -5.45 -0.18
C ASN A 467 10.86 -4.86 -1.48
N GLY A 468 11.60 -4.99 -2.58
CA GLY A 468 11.20 -4.47 -3.89
C GLY A 468 11.58 -3.01 -4.15
N ASP A 469 12.13 -2.27 -3.19
CA ASP A 469 12.74 -0.95 -3.45
C ASP A 469 14.10 -1.12 -4.15
N ALA A 470 14.02 -1.50 -5.42
CA ALA A 470 15.18 -1.88 -6.20
C ALA A 470 16.20 -0.75 -6.36
N LYS A 471 15.73 0.52 -6.33
CA LYS A 471 16.60 1.68 -6.50
C LYS A 471 17.49 1.87 -5.27
N THR A 472 16.91 1.85 -4.08
CA THR A 472 17.67 2.01 -2.83
C THR A 472 18.55 0.80 -2.52
N ILE A 473 18.03 -0.42 -2.70
CA ILE A 473 18.80 -1.64 -2.49
C ILE A 473 20.06 -1.63 -3.37
N ARG A 474 19.91 -1.31 -4.66
CA ARG A 474 21.04 -1.22 -5.60
C ARG A 474 22.07 -0.18 -5.17
N ALA A 475 21.62 1.02 -4.77
CA ALA A 475 22.50 2.09 -4.32
C ALA A 475 23.29 1.72 -3.07
N LEU A 476 22.69 0.94 -2.15
CA LEU A 476 23.35 0.51 -0.92
C LEU A 476 24.37 -0.61 -1.14
N ILE A 477 24.13 -1.54 -2.06
CA ILE A 477 25.03 -2.68 -2.31
C ILE A 477 26.44 -2.24 -2.71
N ASP A 478 26.55 -1.14 -3.44
CA ASP A 478 27.83 -0.56 -3.86
C ASP A 478 28.50 0.26 -2.74
N SER A 479 27.89 0.29 -1.55
CA SER A 479 28.37 1.01 -0.37
C SER A 479 28.86 0.05 0.74
N ARG A 480 29.26 0.61 1.89
CA ARG A 480 29.61 -0.17 3.10
C ARG A 480 28.39 -0.78 3.80
N TRP A 481 27.18 -0.37 3.45
CA TRP A 481 25.97 -0.98 3.97
C TRP A 481 25.64 -2.23 3.16
N GLN A 482 25.68 -3.39 3.80
CA GLN A 482 25.45 -4.68 3.14
C GLN A 482 24.18 -5.33 3.70
N PRO A 483 23.39 -6.00 2.86
CA PRO A 483 22.17 -6.67 3.30
C PRO A 483 22.52 -7.88 4.17
N MET A 484 21.67 -8.16 5.15
CA MET A 484 21.81 -9.30 6.08
C MET A 484 20.77 -10.41 5.84
N SER A 485 19.81 -10.17 4.94
CA SER A 485 18.86 -11.17 4.42
C SER A 485 18.61 -10.86 2.93
N VAL A 486 18.15 -11.87 2.19
CA VAL A 486 17.84 -11.79 0.75
C VAL A 486 16.32 -11.81 0.47
N ASP A 487 15.51 -12.17 1.45
CA ASP A 487 14.11 -12.59 1.29
C ASP A 487 13.15 -12.02 2.36
N ALA A 488 13.66 -11.33 3.38
CA ALA A 488 12.82 -10.66 4.35
C ALA A 488 11.90 -9.60 3.69
N SER A 489 10.69 -9.44 4.24
CA SER A 489 9.71 -8.42 3.81
C SER A 489 10.26 -6.99 3.87
N VAL A 490 11.17 -6.75 4.81
CA VAL A 490 12.00 -5.56 4.92
C VAL A 490 13.44 -6.05 5.04
N ILE A 491 14.28 -5.66 4.08
CA ILE A 491 15.67 -6.08 4.02
C ILE A 491 16.48 -5.27 5.03
N PRO A 492 17.08 -5.92 6.04
CA PRO A 492 17.93 -5.23 7.00
C PRO A 492 19.34 -5.09 6.44
N PHE A 493 19.87 -3.87 6.48
CA PHE A 493 21.23 -3.52 6.05
C PHE A 493 22.08 -3.18 7.28
N GLY A 494 23.22 -3.84 7.40
CA GLY A 494 24.21 -3.60 8.44
C GLY A 494 25.51 -3.04 7.87
N TRP A 495 26.37 -2.50 8.74
CA TRP A 495 27.64 -1.91 8.35
C TRP A 495 28.74 -2.97 8.18
N SER A 496 29.30 -3.11 6.97
CA SER A 496 30.45 -3.99 6.73
C SER A 496 31.68 -3.46 7.48
N GLY A 497 32.09 -4.14 8.55
CA GLY A 497 33.17 -3.71 9.45
C GLY A 497 32.72 -3.44 10.89
N GLU A 498 31.42 -3.53 11.18
CA GLU A 498 30.92 -3.51 12.56
C GLU A 498 30.83 -4.94 13.10
N LEU A 499 31.25 -5.14 14.35
CA LEU A 499 31.33 -6.47 14.98
C LEU A 499 29.96 -7.16 15.06
N LEU A 500 28.88 -6.39 15.24
CA LEU A 500 27.53 -6.92 15.45
C LEU A 500 26.89 -7.44 14.15
N SER A 501 27.06 -6.73 13.03
CA SER A 501 26.39 -7.04 11.76
C SER A 501 27.25 -7.91 10.82
N SER A 502 28.58 -7.80 10.90
CA SER A 502 29.51 -8.53 10.02
C SER A 502 29.29 -10.05 9.98
N PRO A 503 29.03 -10.77 11.10
CA PRO A 503 28.80 -12.21 11.04
C PRO A 503 27.60 -12.62 10.18
N LYS A 504 26.50 -11.86 10.24
CA LYS A 504 25.32 -12.12 9.41
C LYS A 504 25.55 -11.77 7.94
N ILE A 505 26.28 -10.68 7.67
CA ILE A 505 26.67 -10.30 6.31
C ILE A 505 27.53 -11.42 5.67
N VAL A 506 28.52 -11.93 6.40
CA VAL A 506 29.41 -13.00 5.91
C VAL A 506 28.63 -14.31 5.71
N ALA A 507 27.74 -14.66 6.64
CA ALA A 507 26.88 -15.84 6.51
C ALA A 507 25.94 -15.79 5.28
N LEU A 508 25.63 -14.59 4.79
CA LEU A 508 24.78 -14.40 3.61
C LEU A 508 25.53 -14.60 2.29
N LEU A 509 26.85 -14.45 2.26
CA LEU A 509 27.63 -14.54 1.00
C LEU A 509 27.49 -15.92 0.33
N PRO A 510 27.65 -17.06 1.03
CA PRO A 510 27.43 -18.37 0.43
C PRO A 510 25.99 -18.57 -0.05
N ALA A 511 25.00 -18.04 0.67
CA ALA A 511 23.59 -18.14 0.28
C ALA A 511 23.30 -17.39 -1.03
N LYS A 512 23.87 -16.19 -1.21
CA LYS A 512 23.77 -15.43 -2.46
C LYS A 512 24.40 -16.16 -3.64
N GLU A 513 25.58 -16.75 -3.42
CA GLU A 513 26.26 -17.54 -4.44
C GLU A 513 25.47 -18.79 -4.81
N PHE A 514 24.93 -19.50 -3.81
CA PHE A 514 24.07 -20.66 -4.02
C PHE A 514 22.84 -20.30 -4.87
N LEU A 515 22.09 -19.27 -4.48
CA LEU A 515 20.88 -18.85 -5.19
C LEU A 515 21.14 -18.46 -6.64
N ASN A 516 22.29 -17.85 -6.92
CA ASN A 516 22.60 -17.30 -8.24
C ASN A 516 23.33 -18.29 -9.16
N ARG A 517 24.11 -19.24 -8.64
CA ARG A 517 25.02 -20.09 -9.43
C ARG A 517 24.78 -21.59 -9.28
N GLN A 518 24.31 -22.04 -8.12
CA GLN A 518 24.17 -23.47 -7.83
C GLN A 518 22.81 -24.02 -8.29
N ALA A 519 22.63 -25.34 -8.14
CA ALA A 519 21.41 -26.05 -8.51
C ALA A 519 20.29 -25.70 -7.51
N TRP A 520 19.49 -24.71 -7.89
CA TRP A 520 18.31 -24.28 -7.14
C TRP A 520 17.21 -23.93 -8.12
N THR A 521 15.99 -24.40 -7.83
CA THR A 521 14.79 -24.14 -8.60
C THR A 521 13.75 -23.44 -7.74
N TYR A 522 13.01 -22.52 -8.33
CA TYR A 522 11.94 -21.81 -7.65
C TYR A 522 10.60 -22.46 -7.98
N SER A 523 9.90 -22.95 -6.97
CA SER A 523 8.49 -23.33 -7.08
C SER A 523 7.62 -22.15 -6.66
N LEU A 524 6.53 -21.92 -7.39
CA LEU A 524 5.51 -20.96 -6.95
C LEU A 524 4.99 -21.36 -5.57
N PRO A 525 4.66 -20.38 -4.71
CA PRO A 525 4.08 -20.67 -3.41
C PRO A 525 2.75 -21.43 -3.58
N GLU A 526 2.35 -22.19 -2.56
CA GLU A 526 1.06 -22.87 -2.56
C GLU A 526 -0.08 -21.88 -2.81
N ALA A 527 -1.06 -22.26 -3.64
CA ALA A 527 -2.14 -21.37 -4.02
C ALA A 527 -2.99 -20.93 -2.81
N SER A 528 -3.13 -21.81 -1.82
CA SER A 528 -3.79 -21.55 -0.52
C SER A 528 -3.00 -20.64 0.42
N GLY A 529 -1.75 -20.31 0.11
CA GLY A 529 -0.88 -19.52 0.98
C GLY A 529 -0.34 -20.31 2.18
N THR A 530 0.04 -19.59 3.24
CA THR A 530 0.59 -20.17 4.47
C THR A 530 -0.46 -20.17 5.60
N PRO A 531 -0.25 -20.90 6.72
CA PRO A 531 -1.17 -20.85 7.85
C PRO A 531 -1.43 -19.43 8.38
N ASP A 532 -0.42 -18.56 8.34
CA ASP A 532 -0.49 -17.17 8.79
C ASP A 532 -1.05 -16.21 7.70
N CYS A 533 -1.09 -16.64 6.44
CA CYS A 533 -1.63 -15.90 5.31
C CYS A 533 -2.40 -16.86 4.39
N PHE A 534 -3.64 -17.17 4.77
CA PHE A 534 -4.49 -18.06 4.00
C PHE A 534 -5.14 -17.31 2.85
N ASP A 535 -4.86 -17.76 1.64
CA ASP A 535 -5.44 -17.18 0.45
C ASP A 535 -6.65 -17.98 -0.05
N LEU A 536 -7.84 -17.43 0.21
CA LEU A 536 -9.10 -18.05 -0.19
C LEU A 536 -9.25 -18.06 -1.72
N TRP A 537 -8.87 -16.97 -2.39
CA TRP A 537 -9.04 -16.86 -3.83
C TRP A 537 -8.25 -17.93 -4.60
N GLY A 538 -6.99 -18.12 -4.24
CA GLY A 538 -6.09 -19.13 -4.79
C GLY A 538 -6.46 -20.54 -4.36
N ALA A 539 -6.98 -20.73 -3.15
CA ALA A 539 -7.59 -22.01 -2.77
C ALA A 539 -8.79 -22.38 -3.68
N PHE A 540 -9.62 -21.41 -4.08
CA PHE A 540 -10.75 -21.64 -4.98
C PHE A 540 -10.34 -21.78 -6.45
N THR A 541 -9.33 -21.03 -6.90
CA THR A 541 -8.94 -20.96 -8.33
C THR A 541 -7.75 -21.84 -8.69
N GLY A 542 -7.01 -22.34 -7.71
CA GLY A 542 -5.72 -23.03 -7.91
C GLY A 542 -4.56 -22.09 -8.28
N LEU A 543 -4.78 -20.76 -8.30
CA LEU A 543 -3.81 -19.78 -8.78
C LEU A 543 -3.13 -19.03 -7.60
N PRO A 544 -1.81 -19.21 -7.37
CA PRO A 544 -1.07 -18.46 -6.34
C PRO A 544 -0.97 -16.95 -6.60
N ASN A 545 -0.54 -16.19 -5.56
CA ASN A 545 -0.35 -14.75 -5.67
C ASN A 545 0.98 -14.49 -6.39
N PRO A 546 1.01 -13.80 -7.55
CA PRO A 546 2.27 -13.48 -8.20
C PRO A 546 3.05 -12.36 -7.49
N ARG A 547 2.41 -11.56 -6.62
CA ARG A 547 3.00 -10.35 -6.04
C ARG A 547 4.22 -10.60 -5.13
N PRO A 548 4.20 -11.53 -4.15
CA PRO A 548 5.37 -11.81 -3.33
C PRO A 548 6.57 -12.27 -4.15
N SER A 549 6.35 -13.17 -5.11
CA SER A 549 7.38 -13.65 -6.03
C SER A 549 7.94 -12.54 -6.92
N LEU A 550 7.09 -11.61 -7.40
CA LEU A 550 7.54 -10.46 -8.19
C LEU A 550 8.39 -9.49 -7.36
N LEU A 551 8.06 -9.26 -6.09
CA LEU A 551 8.88 -8.44 -5.19
C LEU A 551 10.23 -9.11 -4.91
N GLN A 552 10.22 -10.43 -4.69
CA GLN A 552 11.43 -11.20 -4.52
C GLN A 552 12.35 -11.10 -5.74
N ALA A 553 11.80 -11.24 -6.96
CA ALA A 553 12.55 -11.07 -8.20
C ALA A 553 13.15 -9.66 -8.32
N LYS A 554 12.39 -8.61 -7.97
CA LYS A 554 12.89 -7.22 -7.93
C LYS A 554 14.05 -7.04 -6.97
N THR A 555 13.94 -7.63 -5.78
CA THR A 555 14.99 -7.59 -4.76
C THR A 555 16.23 -8.35 -5.20
N PHE A 556 16.09 -9.54 -5.79
CA PHE A 556 17.21 -10.27 -6.38
C PHE A 556 17.90 -9.48 -7.49
N ARG A 557 17.15 -8.88 -8.42
CA ARG A 557 17.73 -8.01 -9.46
C ARG A 557 18.47 -6.83 -8.83
N ALA A 558 17.87 -6.18 -7.84
CA ALA A 558 18.50 -5.07 -7.13
C ALA A 558 19.79 -5.49 -6.42
N MET A 559 19.81 -6.73 -5.90
CA MET A 559 20.97 -7.42 -5.33
C MET A 559 22.02 -7.90 -6.34
N LYS A 560 21.83 -7.61 -7.64
CA LYS A 560 22.66 -8.11 -8.75
C LYS A 560 22.68 -9.64 -8.84
N LEU A 561 21.65 -10.31 -8.30
CA LEU A 561 21.43 -11.76 -8.38
C LEU A 561 20.50 -12.06 -9.57
N TYR A 562 20.95 -11.71 -10.77
CA TYR A 562 20.12 -11.73 -11.97
C TYR A 562 19.60 -13.12 -12.35
N THR A 563 20.44 -14.16 -12.21
CA THR A 563 20.04 -15.55 -12.48
C THR A 563 18.98 -15.99 -11.48
N ALA A 564 19.13 -15.64 -10.20
CA ALA A 564 18.12 -15.92 -9.18
C ALA A 564 16.81 -15.19 -9.47
N ALA A 565 16.87 -13.93 -9.91
CA ALA A 565 15.67 -13.17 -10.32
C ALA A 565 14.96 -13.85 -11.51
N LEU A 566 15.70 -14.30 -12.52
CA LEU A 566 15.13 -15.00 -13.68
C LEU A 566 14.54 -16.37 -13.31
N ARG A 567 15.18 -17.12 -12.41
CA ARG A 567 14.62 -18.37 -11.84
C ARG A 567 13.24 -18.15 -11.21
N VAL A 568 13.04 -17.03 -10.52
CA VAL A 568 11.73 -16.66 -9.94
C VAL A 568 10.75 -16.19 -11.02
N LEU A 569 11.23 -15.47 -12.03
CA LEU A 569 10.37 -14.90 -13.09
C LEU A 569 9.90 -15.95 -14.11
N HIS A 570 10.66 -17.01 -14.38
CA HIS A 570 10.29 -18.02 -15.39
C HIS A 570 8.95 -18.72 -15.09
N PRO A 571 8.71 -19.27 -13.87
CA PRO A 571 7.39 -19.79 -13.51
C PRO A 571 6.29 -18.73 -13.55
N LEU A 572 6.62 -17.47 -13.20
CA LEU A 572 5.66 -16.36 -13.30
C LEU A 572 5.32 -16.01 -14.74
N LEU A 573 6.25 -16.05 -15.68
CA LEU A 573 5.97 -15.80 -17.10
C LEU A 573 5.08 -16.89 -17.70
N GLN A 574 5.33 -18.15 -17.32
CA GLN A 574 4.57 -19.30 -17.78
C GLN A 574 3.11 -19.27 -17.31
N HIS A 575 2.86 -18.89 -16.05
CA HIS A 575 1.52 -18.92 -15.45
C HIS A 575 0.82 -17.55 -15.36
N TYR A 576 1.58 -16.44 -15.36
CA TYR A 576 1.11 -15.07 -15.13
C TYR A 576 1.77 -14.07 -16.08
N HIS A 577 1.29 -14.03 -17.32
CA HIS A 577 1.78 -13.12 -18.36
C HIS A 577 1.27 -11.67 -18.17
N THR A 578 1.53 -11.09 -16.98
CA THR A 578 1.11 -9.72 -16.61
C THR A 578 2.16 -8.69 -17.05
N PRO A 579 1.75 -7.44 -17.34
CA PRO A 579 2.69 -6.38 -17.74
C PRO A 579 3.84 -6.15 -16.74
N ALA A 580 3.59 -6.33 -15.44
CA ALA A 580 4.58 -6.13 -14.40
C ALA A 580 5.67 -7.22 -14.38
N VAL A 581 5.29 -8.48 -14.61
CA VAL A 581 6.25 -9.60 -14.71
C VAL A 581 7.10 -9.45 -15.96
N ILE A 582 6.49 -9.12 -17.11
CA ILE A 582 7.20 -8.89 -18.37
C ILE A 582 8.17 -7.72 -18.24
N GLN A 583 7.75 -6.62 -17.59
CA GLN A 583 8.61 -5.47 -17.34
C GLN A 583 9.83 -5.86 -16.50
N GLU A 584 9.64 -6.65 -15.44
CA GLU A 584 10.75 -7.07 -14.58
C GLU A 584 11.71 -8.03 -15.30
N PHE A 585 11.18 -8.95 -16.11
CA PHE A 585 11.98 -9.78 -17.00
C PHE A 585 12.78 -8.94 -18.00
N HIS A 586 12.14 -7.99 -18.66
CA HIS A 586 12.78 -7.06 -19.58
C HIS A 586 13.93 -6.29 -18.91
N LEU A 587 13.74 -5.80 -17.67
CA LEU A 587 14.78 -5.13 -16.91
C LEU A 587 15.95 -6.07 -16.56
N CYS A 588 15.68 -7.33 -16.20
CA CYS A 588 16.74 -8.32 -16.00
C CYS A 588 17.56 -8.55 -17.27
N GLN A 589 16.90 -8.74 -18.43
CA GLN A 589 17.58 -8.94 -19.71
C GLN A 589 18.42 -7.73 -20.12
N LYS A 590 17.90 -6.51 -19.90
CA LYS A 590 18.63 -5.26 -20.16
C LYS A 590 19.93 -5.19 -19.34
N GLU A 591 19.87 -5.53 -18.06
CA GLU A 591 21.02 -5.45 -17.16
C GLU A 591 22.05 -6.56 -17.43
N LEU A 592 21.60 -7.78 -17.68
CA LEU A 592 22.49 -8.88 -18.09
C LEU A 592 23.17 -8.58 -19.43
N GLY A 593 22.43 -8.08 -20.43
CA GLY A 593 23.01 -7.68 -21.71
C GLY A 593 24.04 -6.55 -21.56
N TYR A 594 23.87 -5.65 -20.59
CA TYR A 594 24.87 -4.64 -20.27
C TYR A 594 26.12 -5.24 -19.63
N GLN A 595 25.98 -6.20 -18.70
CA GLN A 595 27.13 -6.91 -18.12
C GLN A 595 27.91 -7.67 -19.20
N GLU A 596 27.24 -8.41 -20.07
CA GLU A 596 27.87 -9.11 -21.20
C GLU A 596 28.59 -8.12 -22.14
N LYS A 597 28.01 -6.94 -22.37
CA LYS A 597 28.65 -5.89 -23.18
C LYS A 597 29.90 -5.33 -22.51
N LEU A 598 29.94 -5.19 -21.19
CA LEU A 598 31.14 -4.76 -20.46
C LEU A 598 32.25 -5.82 -20.54
N GLU A 599 31.89 -7.10 -20.52
CA GLU A 599 32.85 -8.22 -20.54
C GLU A 599 33.36 -8.54 -21.95
N THR A 600 32.52 -8.43 -22.99
CA THR A 600 32.82 -8.90 -24.36
C THR A 600 32.78 -7.81 -25.43
N GLY A 601 32.46 -6.57 -25.07
CA GLY A 601 32.26 -5.46 -25.99
C GLY A 601 30.88 -5.39 -26.67
N SER A 602 30.05 -6.44 -26.58
CA SER A 602 28.70 -6.47 -27.16
C SER A 602 27.79 -7.49 -26.46
N ALA A 603 26.48 -7.24 -26.39
CA ALA A 603 25.54 -8.22 -25.80
C ALA A 603 25.44 -9.49 -26.68
N SER A 604 25.08 -10.63 -26.08
CA SER A 604 24.74 -11.84 -26.85
C SER A 604 23.45 -11.65 -27.64
N HIS A 605 23.22 -12.49 -28.66
CA HIS A 605 21.97 -12.47 -29.42
C HIS A 605 20.77 -12.85 -28.54
N LEU A 606 20.96 -13.74 -27.56
CA LEU A 606 19.95 -14.10 -26.57
C LEU A 606 19.42 -12.85 -25.84
N ARG A 607 20.30 -12.10 -25.16
CA ARG A 607 19.90 -10.93 -24.36
C ARG A 607 19.29 -9.84 -25.22
N SER A 608 19.86 -9.59 -26.39
CA SER A 608 19.37 -8.56 -27.32
C SER A 608 17.97 -8.89 -27.84
N LEU A 609 17.73 -10.12 -28.30
CA LEU A 609 16.42 -10.53 -28.82
C LEU A 609 15.37 -10.66 -27.70
N ALA A 610 15.73 -11.17 -26.52
CA ALA A 610 14.81 -11.26 -25.39
C ALA A 610 14.35 -9.85 -24.93
N TYR A 611 15.28 -8.89 -24.93
CA TYR A 611 14.99 -7.47 -24.68
C TYR A 611 14.03 -6.89 -25.72
N HIS A 612 14.30 -7.06 -27.02
CA HIS A 612 13.43 -6.50 -28.07
C HIS A 612 12.04 -7.15 -28.11
N THR A 613 11.95 -8.46 -27.87
CA THR A 613 10.67 -9.20 -27.86
C THR A 613 9.75 -8.69 -26.75
N SER A 614 10.32 -8.42 -25.56
CA SER A 614 9.57 -7.91 -24.41
C SER A 614 9.31 -6.39 -24.44
N LYS A 615 10.10 -5.60 -25.19
CA LYS A 615 9.92 -4.13 -25.34
C LYS A 615 8.55 -3.76 -25.92
N SER A 616 8.02 -4.56 -26.85
CA SER A 616 6.75 -4.29 -27.56
C SER A 616 5.50 -4.30 -26.64
N VAL A 617 5.59 -4.92 -25.46
CA VAL A 617 4.47 -5.11 -24.53
C VAL A 617 4.50 -4.11 -23.37
N CYS A 618 5.58 -3.34 -23.21
CA CYS A 618 5.79 -2.49 -22.04
C CYS A 618 5.16 -1.10 -22.22
N VAL A 619 4.19 -0.75 -21.37
CA VAL A 619 3.32 0.45 -21.51
C VAL A 619 3.94 1.75 -20.95
N ARG A 620 5.02 1.68 -20.16
CA ARG A 620 5.67 2.87 -19.55
C ARG A 620 7.09 3.10 -20.10
N PRO A 621 7.48 4.36 -20.38
CA PRO A 621 8.83 4.69 -20.80
C PRO A 621 9.84 4.32 -19.69
N LEU A 622 10.84 3.53 -20.08
CA LEU A 622 11.86 2.91 -19.21
C LEU A 622 12.99 3.88 -18.79
N ASP A 623 12.82 5.18 -19.03
CA ASP A 623 13.89 6.17 -18.94
C ASP A 623 14.39 6.44 -17.52
N PHE A 624 13.66 6.01 -16.49
CA PHE A 624 13.97 6.29 -15.08
C PHE A 624 14.34 5.07 -14.23
N SER A 625 14.32 3.85 -14.78
CA SER A 625 14.62 2.62 -14.03
C SER A 625 15.74 1.81 -14.68
N GLY A 626 16.89 1.76 -14.02
CA GLY A 626 18.09 1.04 -14.47
C GLY A 626 19.09 1.93 -15.21
N LEU A 627 20.19 1.34 -15.67
CA LEU A 627 21.23 2.06 -16.38
C LEU A 627 20.68 2.66 -17.70
N VAL A 628 21.00 3.93 -17.97
CA VAL A 628 20.70 4.59 -19.24
C VAL A 628 21.70 4.07 -20.26
N ILE A 629 21.25 3.17 -21.13
CA ILE A 629 22.07 2.60 -22.20
C ILE A 629 21.59 3.27 -23.49
N LYS A 630 22.50 3.87 -24.28
CA LYS A 630 22.23 4.17 -25.69
C LYS A 630 21.76 2.86 -26.33
N GLU A 631 20.59 2.89 -26.98
CA GLU A 631 19.85 1.69 -27.39
C GLU A 631 20.77 0.58 -27.93
N PRO A 632 20.54 -0.69 -27.54
CA PRO A 632 21.27 -1.79 -28.14
C PRO A 632 21.13 -1.71 -29.67
N VAL A 633 22.26 -1.84 -30.36
CA VAL A 633 22.34 -1.87 -31.83
C VAL A 633 21.31 -2.86 -32.37
N GLU A 634 20.59 -2.50 -33.45
CA GLU A 634 19.59 -3.37 -34.07
C GLU A 634 20.11 -4.81 -34.20
N PRO A 635 19.29 -5.83 -33.85
CA PRO A 635 19.72 -7.21 -33.94
C PRO A 635 20.12 -7.52 -35.39
N ARG A 636 21.37 -7.97 -35.59
CA ARG A 636 21.79 -8.59 -36.86
C ARG A 636 20.79 -9.70 -37.21
N LYS A 637 20.45 -9.90 -38.49
CA LYS A 637 19.50 -10.95 -38.91
C LYS A 637 19.92 -12.31 -38.30
N VAL A 638 19.07 -12.84 -37.42
CA VAL A 638 19.25 -14.12 -36.74
C VAL A 638 18.30 -15.15 -37.39
N PRO A 639 18.64 -16.44 -37.48
CA PRO A 639 17.73 -17.46 -38.01
C PRO A 639 16.38 -17.50 -37.29
N ASP A 640 15.30 -17.77 -38.03
CA ASP A 640 13.92 -17.84 -37.50
C ASP A 640 13.78 -18.87 -36.37
N THR A 641 14.53 -19.98 -36.43
CA THR A 641 14.55 -21.02 -35.39
C THR A 641 15.04 -20.49 -34.05
N PHE A 642 16.09 -19.66 -34.07
CA PHE A 642 16.61 -19.00 -32.88
C PHE A 642 15.62 -17.95 -32.37
N GLN A 643 15.04 -17.14 -33.25
CA GLN A 643 14.04 -16.14 -32.85
C GLN A 643 12.82 -16.80 -32.19
N ASN A 644 12.32 -17.91 -32.74
CA ASN A 644 11.22 -18.69 -32.17
C ASN A 644 11.59 -19.29 -30.81
N ALA A 645 12.83 -19.78 -30.64
CA ALA A 645 13.30 -20.27 -29.35
C ALA A 645 13.33 -19.15 -28.29
N ILE A 646 13.77 -17.93 -28.66
CA ILE A 646 13.79 -16.79 -27.74
C ILE A 646 12.37 -16.31 -27.40
N GLN A 647 11.41 -16.45 -28.31
CA GLN A 647 10.00 -16.17 -28.02
C GLN A 647 9.42 -17.13 -26.98
N ASP A 648 9.73 -18.42 -27.07
CA ASP A 648 9.29 -19.40 -26.06
C ASP A 648 9.95 -19.13 -24.70
N TYR A 649 11.26 -18.83 -24.71
CA TYR A 649 11.99 -18.40 -23.51
C TYR A 649 11.37 -17.15 -22.87
N ALA A 650 11.00 -16.14 -23.67
CA ALA A 650 10.35 -14.92 -23.18
C ALA A 650 8.93 -15.18 -22.63
N ARG A 651 8.31 -16.30 -23.00
CA ARG A 651 7.03 -16.78 -22.42
C ARG A 651 7.22 -17.66 -21.18
N GLY A 652 8.47 -17.92 -20.78
CA GLY A 652 8.81 -18.80 -19.65
C GLY A 652 8.91 -20.28 -20.00
N ASP A 653 8.70 -20.68 -21.26
CA ASP A 653 8.84 -22.07 -21.72
C ASP A 653 10.28 -22.36 -22.15
N TRP A 654 11.15 -22.53 -21.15
CA TRP A 654 12.57 -22.78 -21.36
C TRP A 654 12.83 -24.18 -21.95
N GLU A 655 11.98 -25.18 -21.69
CA GLU A 655 12.13 -26.52 -22.29
C GLU A 655 11.91 -26.49 -23.81
N ALA A 656 10.86 -25.81 -24.27
CA ALA A 656 10.61 -25.62 -25.70
C ALA A 656 11.74 -24.82 -26.36
N ALA A 657 12.23 -23.78 -25.68
CA ALA A 657 13.36 -22.97 -26.16
C ALA A 657 14.63 -23.83 -26.35
N ILE A 658 15.03 -24.61 -25.34
CA ILE A 658 16.22 -25.47 -25.37
C ILE A 658 16.14 -26.53 -26.49
N LYS A 659 14.94 -27.08 -26.75
CA LYS A 659 14.72 -28.06 -27.83
C LYS A 659 14.88 -27.45 -29.22
N LYS A 660 14.50 -26.18 -29.40
CA LYS A 660 14.59 -25.45 -30.68
C LYS A 660 15.99 -24.90 -30.97
N LEU A 661 16.82 -24.72 -29.95
CA LEU A 661 18.21 -24.26 -30.08
C LEU A 661 19.11 -25.39 -30.60
N SER A 662 19.80 -25.10 -31.72
CA SER A 662 20.91 -25.87 -32.33
C SER A 662 22.04 -26.18 -31.32
N THR A 663 23.01 -27.02 -31.72
CA THR A 663 24.19 -27.33 -30.90
C THR A 663 25.52 -27.04 -31.59
N ASP A 664 25.49 -26.30 -32.69
CA ASP A 664 26.59 -26.25 -33.66
C ASP A 664 27.25 -24.87 -33.71
N ASP A 665 26.50 -23.80 -33.45
CA ASP A 665 27.00 -22.42 -33.43
C ASP A 665 27.23 -21.88 -32.02
N SER A 666 28.19 -20.97 -31.89
CA SER A 666 28.63 -20.40 -30.61
C SER A 666 27.52 -19.64 -29.87
N GLU A 667 26.68 -18.87 -30.57
CA GLU A 667 25.61 -18.07 -29.96
C GLU A 667 24.52 -18.98 -29.40
N THR A 668 24.16 -20.04 -30.12
CA THR A 668 23.17 -21.01 -29.68
C THR A 668 23.67 -21.89 -28.54
N LEU A 669 24.93 -22.34 -28.58
CA LEU A 669 25.54 -23.05 -27.45
C LEU A 669 25.57 -22.18 -26.19
N TYR A 670 25.93 -20.90 -26.33
CA TYR A 670 25.92 -19.95 -25.22
C TYR A 670 24.50 -19.69 -24.71
N ALA A 671 23.54 -19.44 -25.61
CA ALA A 671 22.16 -19.20 -25.24
C ALA A 671 21.56 -20.39 -24.49
N LYS A 672 21.81 -21.61 -24.96
CA LYS A 672 21.35 -22.85 -24.33
C LYS A 672 21.96 -23.03 -22.95
N ALA A 673 23.25 -22.75 -22.78
CA ALA A 673 23.92 -22.79 -21.47
C ALA A 673 23.34 -21.77 -20.49
N GLN A 674 23.07 -20.54 -20.94
CA GLN A 674 22.47 -19.48 -20.11
C GLN A 674 21.04 -19.85 -19.67
N ILE A 675 20.21 -20.36 -20.59
CA ILE A 675 18.84 -20.79 -20.26
C ILE A 675 18.87 -21.96 -19.26
N LEU A 676 19.80 -22.91 -19.41
CA LEU A 676 19.96 -24.02 -18.45
C LEU A 676 20.36 -23.52 -17.06
N LEU A 677 21.30 -22.58 -16.98
CA LEU A 677 21.70 -21.96 -15.72
C LEU A 677 20.51 -21.27 -15.03
N GLU A 678 19.71 -20.54 -15.80
CA GLU A 678 18.50 -19.85 -15.34
C GLU A 678 17.34 -20.79 -15.02
N SER A 679 17.34 -22.01 -15.55
CA SER A 679 16.37 -23.05 -15.19
C SER A 679 16.76 -23.83 -13.93
N GLY A 680 18.01 -23.68 -13.45
CA GLY A 680 18.51 -24.36 -12.25
C GLY A 680 19.39 -25.60 -12.51
N ASP A 681 19.85 -25.82 -13.75
CA ASP A 681 20.76 -26.92 -14.12
C ASP A 681 22.17 -26.40 -14.49
N PRO A 682 23.01 -26.11 -13.47
CA PRO A 682 24.37 -25.61 -13.72
C PRO A 682 25.31 -26.68 -14.29
N GLN A 683 25.04 -27.97 -14.06
CA GLN A 683 25.92 -29.05 -14.53
C GLN A 683 25.84 -29.21 -16.05
N SER A 684 24.63 -29.27 -16.60
CA SER A 684 24.44 -29.30 -18.06
C SER A 684 24.91 -28.00 -18.72
N ALA A 685 24.71 -26.84 -18.05
CA ALA A 685 25.24 -25.57 -18.52
C ALA A 685 26.78 -25.61 -18.62
N ALA A 686 27.47 -26.12 -17.60
CA ALA A 686 28.93 -26.23 -17.59
C ALA A 686 29.47 -27.09 -18.75
N LEU A 687 28.82 -28.22 -19.07
CA LEU A 687 29.19 -29.07 -20.20
C LEU A 687 29.08 -28.33 -21.55
N LEU A 688 28.01 -27.54 -21.74
CA LEU A 688 27.83 -26.74 -22.95
C LEU A 688 28.84 -25.59 -23.05
N LEU A 689 29.17 -24.95 -21.93
CA LEU A 689 30.21 -23.91 -21.91
C LEU A 689 31.59 -24.51 -22.24
N GLN A 690 31.93 -25.69 -21.71
CA GLN A 690 33.16 -26.40 -22.08
C GLN A 690 33.18 -26.74 -23.58
N LYS A 691 32.07 -27.23 -24.13
CA LYS A 691 31.94 -27.52 -25.56
C LYS A 691 32.14 -26.26 -26.40
N LEU A 692 31.55 -25.13 -26.00
CA LEU A 692 31.74 -23.83 -26.69
C LEU A 692 33.21 -23.41 -26.69
N ILE A 693 33.88 -23.48 -25.54
CA ILE A 693 35.29 -23.10 -25.41
C ILE A 693 36.20 -23.98 -26.28
N GLN A 694 35.91 -25.29 -26.37
CA GLN A 694 36.69 -26.24 -27.16
C GLN A 694 36.46 -26.07 -28.67
N GLN A 695 35.22 -25.86 -29.10
CA GLN A 695 34.86 -25.80 -30.52
C GLN A 695 35.06 -24.41 -31.14
N HIS A 696 34.93 -23.35 -30.35
CA HIS A 696 34.97 -21.95 -30.81
C HIS A 696 35.89 -21.09 -29.93
N PRO A 697 37.20 -21.42 -29.81
CA PRO A 697 38.11 -20.77 -28.87
C PRO A 697 38.35 -19.27 -29.16
N ASP A 698 38.34 -18.88 -30.44
CA ASP A 698 38.57 -17.50 -30.88
C ASP A 698 37.29 -16.63 -30.86
N ASN A 699 36.17 -17.19 -30.43
CA ASN A 699 34.90 -16.47 -30.39
C ASN A 699 34.84 -15.53 -29.19
N ARG A 700 34.19 -14.36 -29.37
CA ARG A 700 33.96 -13.38 -28.29
C ARG A 700 33.30 -13.96 -27.04
N LEU A 701 32.52 -15.03 -27.19
CA LEU A 701 31.80 -15.69 -26.09
C LEU A 701 32.64 -16.72 -25.34
N ALA A 702 33.84 -17.08 -25.81
CA ALA A 702 34.70 -18.04 -25.14
C ALA A 702 35.21 -17.54 -23.78
N VAL A 703 35.62 -16.28 -23.69
CA VAL A 703 36.12 -15.63 -22.45
C VAL A 703 35.05 -15.58 -21.33
N PRO A 704 33.84 -15.03 -21.54
CA PRO A 704 32.81 -15.03 -20.50
C PRO A 704 32.36 -16.46 -20.16
N SER A 705 32.37 -17.39 -21.12
CA SER A 705 32.09 -18.82 -20.86
C SER A 705 33.13 -19.43 -19.90
N GLN A 706 34.41 -19.07 -20.03
CA GLN A 706 35.45 -19.52 -19.08
C GLN A 706 35.26 -18.92 -17.68
N ILE A 707 34.90 -17.63 -17.59
CA ILE A 707 34.62 -16.96 -16.31
C ILE A 707 33.43 -17.62 -15.63
N MET A 708 32.35 -17.84 -16.37
CA MET A 708 31.14 -18.48 -15.86
C MET A 708 31.43 -19.93 -15.43
N LEU A 709 32.17 -20.71 -16.22
CA LEU A 709 32.54 -22.09 -15.90
C LEU A 709 33.32 -22.17 -14.58
N LYS A 710 34.30 -21.26 -14.37
CA LYS A 710 35.05 -21.16 -13.10
C LYS A 710 34.21 -20.77 -11.89
N SER A 711 33.03 -20.18 -12.12
CA SER A 711 32.12 -19.78 -11.05
C SER A 711 31.08 -20.84 -10.71
N ILE A 712 30.87 -21.81 -11.62
CA ILE A 712 29.97 -22.94 -11.45
C ILE A 712 30.70 -24.10 -10.77
N GLN A 713 31.96 -24.33 -11.14
CA GLN A 713 32.89 -25.30 -10.55
C GLN A 713 33.46 -24.77 -9.24
#